data_AF-A0A1Q6FXC5-F1
#
_entry.id   AF-A0A1Q6FXC5-F1
#
_cell.length_a   1.000
_cell.length_b   1.000
_cell.length_c   1.000
_cell.angle_alpha   90.00
_cell.angle_beta   90.00
_cell.angle_gamma   90.00
#
_symmetry.space_group_name_H-M   'P 1'
#
loop_
_entity.id
_entity.type
_entity.pdbx_description
1 polymer ?
#
loop_
_entity_poly.entity_id
_entity_poly.type
_entity_poly.pdbx_seq_one_letter_code
_entity_poly.pdbx_strand_id
1 'polypeptide(L)'
;MNNILRMTAISALAAMTVSCGSGSQAQQDKDFRYLVDEFADLKIMRYRIPGWEELSLQQKEYAYHLGEAAKYGRDILWDQHCSYNLPIRKALENILENYGGDRSCDEFSRFTVYAKRVFFSNGIHHHYAEDKILPTCSREYFRSLMEATGTPDADELLEVIYNPDIFPQRKSSDASSDIVLGSAVTFYDGVTREEADRFYAAIADPDDSEPVSYGLNSRLVKDSDGTIREETYRIGGLYSAAIEKIVGELEKASAVAESELQRQYIASLIEYYRTGDLRTWDRYNIEWVQDTLGTVDFINGFIESYTDPLGRKGSWEGMVNIKDHDASLRTEILSANAQWFEDNSPVDPRFRKENVKGISAKVINATTLGGDCYPSTPIGINLPNADWIRKEHGSKSVTIANITKAYDLAAQESPKSTLSEFAWDEAEIAAAKKYLSITDEIHTDLHECLGHGSGQLLPGVSPDALKEYSSTLEETRADLFGLYYMADPKLVELGILPDAEAYKAQYANYIRNGIMVQFSRVELGRKNTEAHMQNRKLIAEWCYEQGLEDNVIEKRVRDGKTYFVVNDYEALRGLFGKLLAEVQRIKSEGDYEAGRRLVETYAVNIDPELHKEVRTRYDALGLKPYGGFMNPEIVPVVKGGKVVDYRVEYPDDYLAQMLEYGRKYATL
;
A
#
# COMPACT_ATOMS: atom_id res chain seq x y z
N MET A 1 -40.96 63.41 41.98
CA MET A 1 -39.69 64.05 42.34
C MET A 1 -38.59 63.00 42.25
N ASN A 2 -37.56 63.30 41.45
CA ASN A 2 -36.25 62.64 41.33
C ASN A 2 -36.25 61.21 40.76
N ASN A 3 -36.00 60.98 39.46
CA ASN A 3 -34.76 61.22 38.68
C ASN A 3 -33.49 60.83 39.44
N ILE A 4 -32.82 59.75 39.00
CA ILE A 4 -31.43 59.75 38.50
C ILE A 4 -30.93 58.29 38.25
N LEU A 5 -30.41 58.08 37.03
CA LEU A 5 -29.59 56.96 36.50
C LEU A 5 -30.27 55.59 36.32
N ARG A 6 -30.62 55.10 35.12
CA ARG A 6 -29.84 54.89 33.87
C ARG A 6 -28.48 54.23 34.09
N MET A 7 -28.44 52.90 34.07
CA MET A 7 -27.54 52.10 33.20
C MET A 7 -27.86 50.60 33.33
N THR A 8 -27.72 49.89 32.21
CA THR A 8 -27.62 48.43 32.07
C THR A 8 -28.82 47.55 32.46
N ALA A 9 -29.74 47.32 31.50
CA ALA A 9 -30.55 46.10 31.42
C ALA A 9 -31.29 45.97 30.07
N ILE A 10 -30.58 45.74 28.95
CA ILE A 10 -31.18 45.13 27.75
C ILE A 10 -30.09 44.30 27.07
N SER A 11 -29.96 43.02 27.45
CA SER A 11 -29.30 41.95 26.66
C SER A 11 -29.66 40.59 27.26
N ALA A 12 -30.90 40.13 27.08
CA ALA A 12 -31.27 38.75 27.39
C ALA A 12 -32.42 38.32 26.47
N LEU A 13 -32.13 38.15 25.17
CA LEU A 13 -32.90 37.29 24.27
C LEU A 13 -32.18 37.12 22.91
N ALA A 14 -30.99 36.51 22.89
CA ALA A 14 -30.35 36.03 21.66
C ALA A 14 -29.18 35.08 21.98
N ALA A 15 -29.46 33.86 22.40
CA ALA A 15 -28.47 32.77 22.41
C ALA A 15 -29.14 31.41 22.68
N MET A 16 -29.94 30.91 21.72
CA MET A 16 -30.31 29.49 21.68
C MET A 16 -30.53 29.05 20.23
N THR A 17 -29.48 29.08 19.39
CA THR A 17 -29.43 28.33 18.11
C THR A 17 -27.98 28.18 17.61
N VAL A 18 -27.05 27.58 18.37
CA VAL A 18 -25.83 26.96 17.80
C VAL A 18 -25.35 25.87 18.77
N SER A 19 -25.96 24.69 18.75
CA SER A 19 -25.34 23.46 19.29
C SER A 19 -26.08 22.22 18.80
N CYS A 20 -26.10 22.01 17.50
CA CYS A 20 -26.45 20.73 16.88
C CYS A 20 -25.54 20.58 15.67
N GLY A 21 -24.38 19.96 15.87
CA GLY A 21 -23.41 19.69 14.79
C GLY A 21 -22.31 18.72 15.21
N SER A 22 -21.90 18.71 16.48
CA SER A 22 -20.84 17.82 16.97
C SER A 22 -21.32 16.47 17.53
N GLY A 23 -22.63 16.31 17.76
CA GLY A 23 -23.19 15.09 18.38
C GLY A 23 -23.32 13.89 17.43
N SER A 24 -23.46 14.11 16.12
CA SER A 24 -23.65 13.01 15.15
C SER A 24 -22.33 12.36 14.71
N GLN A 25 -21.25 13.13 14.61
CA GLN A 25 -19.93 12.65 14.18
C GLN A 25 -19.28 11.72 15.23
N ALA A 26 -19.34 12.10 16.51
CA ALA A 26 -18.81 11.28 17.61
C ALA A 26 -19.61 9.99 17.87
N GLN A 27 -20.86 9.91 17.38
CA GLN A 27 -21.71 8.72 17.50
C GLN A 27 -21.56 7.78 16.29
N GLN A 28 -21.31 8.31 15.09
CA GLN A 28 -20.87 7.53 13.92
C GLN A 28 -19.51 6.85 14.14
N ASP A 29 -18.67 7.43 15.01
CA ASP A 29 -17.31 6.98 15.24
C ASP A 29 -17.19 5.60 15.93
N LYS A 30 -18.21 5.22 16.73
CA LYS A 30 -18.20 3.97 17.51
C LYS A 30 -18.68 2.73 16.74
N ASP A 31 -19.34 2.91 15.60
CA ASP A 31 -19.96 1.82 14.83
C ASP A 31 -19.21 1.50 13.52
N PHE A 32 -18.11 2.19 13.21
CA PHE A 32 -17.31 1.90 12.03
C PHE A 32 -16.56 0.58 12.20
N ARG A 33 -16.85 -0.38 11.32
CA ARG A 33 -16.11 -1.64 11.21
C ARG A 33 -15.13 -1.59 10.06
N TYR A 34 -13.89 -1.92 10.36
CA TYR A 34 -12.81 -2.02 9.38
C TYR A 34 -12.89 -3.32 8.60
N LEU A 35 -13.22 -4.45 9.22
CA LEU A 35 -13.44 -5.73 8.53
C LEU A 35 -14.89 -5.84 8.04
N VAL A 36 -15.07 -6.04 6.73
CA VAL A 36 -16.38 -6.05 6.06
C VAL A 36 -16.83 -7.46 5.71
N ASP A 37 -15.95 -8.23 5.08
CA ASP A 37 -16.31 -9.51 4.48
C ASP A 37 -15.09 -10.45 4.43
N GLU A 38 -15.33 -11.75 4.46
CA GLU A 38 -14.31 -12.79 4.36
C GLU A 38 -14.81 -13.95 3.51
N PHE A 39 -14.05 -14.31 2.48
CA PHE A 39 -14.41 -15.39 1.56
C PHE A 39 -13.16 -16.01 0.93
N ALA A 40 -13.19 -17.32 0.66
CA ALA A 40 -12.01 -18.07 0.20
C ALA A 40 -10.77 -17.80 1.06
N ASP A 41 -9.74 -17.16 0.51
CA ASP A 41 -8.48 -16.74 1.13
C ASP A 41 -8.35 -15.21 1.27
N LEU A 42 -9.45 -14.49 1.08
CA LEU A 42 -9.52 -13.03 1.01
C LEU A 42 -10.30 -12.46 2.20
N LYS A 43 -9.88 -11.27 2.65
CA LYS A 43 -10.66 -10.39 3.54
C LYS A 43 -10.83 -9.01 2.88
N ILE A 44 -12.02 -8.44 3.02
CA ILE A 44 -12.34 -7.09 2.57
C ILE A 44 -12.40 -6.17 3.76
N MET A 45 -11.72 -5.04 3.65
CA MET A 45 -11.67 -4.02 4.68
C MET A 45 -12.11 -2.66 4.14
N ARG A 46 -12.28 -1.70 5.04
CA ARG A 46 -12.53 -0.28 4.71
C ARG A 46 -11.52 0.60 5.41
N TYR A 47 -11.26 1.76 4.84
CA TYR A 47 -10.38 2.77 5.40
C TYR A 47 -11.11 4.11 5.53
N ARG A 48 -10.64 4.93 6.47
CA ARG A 48 -11.10 6.30 6.65
C ARG A 48 -10.18 7.27 5.93
N ILE A 49 -10.60 8.52 5.81
CA ILE A 49 -9.79 9.61 5.23
C ILE A 49 -9.53 10.67 6.32
N PRO A 50 -8.59 10.44 7.26
CA PRO A 50 -8.19 11.48 8.21
C PRO A 50 -7.69 12.73 7.47
N GLY A 51 -8.06 13.91 7.96
CA GLY A 51 -7.71 15.18 7.31
C GLY A 51 -8.72 15.69 6.27
N TRP A 52 -9.79 14.93 5.96
CA TRP A 52 -10.76 15.33 4.92
C TRP A 52 -11.53 16.61 5.29
N GLU A 53 -11.95 16.77 6.54
CA GLU A 53 -12.80 17.89 6.95
C GLU A 53 -12.03 19.22 7.02
N GLU A 54 -10.70 19.13 7.13
CA GLU A 54 -9.77 20.25 7.15
C GLU A 54 -9.47 20.80 5.74
N LEU A 55 -9.76 20.02 4.69
CA LEU A 55 -9.57 20.46 3.30
C LEU A 55 -10.51 21.61 2.94
N SER A 56 -9.99 22.58 2.20
CA SER A 56 -10.82 23.60 1.57
C SER A 56 -11.76 22.99 0.51
N LEU A 57 -12.84 23.70 0.18
CA LEU A 57 -13.78 23.26 -0.86
C LEU A 57 -13.07 22.96 -2.19
N GLN A 58 -12.11 23.80 -2.58
CA GLN A 58 -11.30 23.61 -3.79
C GLN A 58 -10.52 22.29 -3.76
N GLN A 59 -9.90 21.96 -2.62
CA GLN A 59 -9.11 20.73 -2.48
C GLN A 59 -10.00 19.48 -2.47
N LYS A 60 -11.17 19.57 -1.84
CA LYS A 60 -12.17 18.49 -1.89
C LYS A 60 -12.66 18.26 -3.33
N GLU A 61 -12.94 19.32 -4.08
CA GLU A 61 -13.34 19.26 -5.49
C GLU A 61 -12.22 18.67 -6.37
N TYR A 62 -10.98 19.08 -6.12
CA TYR A 62 -9.80 18.56 -6.81
C TYR A 62 -9.62 17.05 -6.58
N ALA A 63 -9.62 16.62 -5.31
CA ALA A 63 -9.54 15.20 -4.95
C ALA A 63 -10.71 14.38 -5.50
N TYR A 64 -11.93 14.94 -5.52
CA TYR A 64 -13.11 14.30 -6.10
C TYR A 64 -12.92 14.00 -7.59
N HIS A 65 -12.52 15.00 -8.39
CA HIS A 65 -12.34 14.80 -9.83
C HIS A 65 -11.20 13.84 -10.15
N LEU A 66 -10.08 13.93 -9.42
CA LEU A 66 -9.01 12.94 -9.53
C LEU A 66 -9.49 11.53 -9.17
N GLY A 67 -10.37 11.41 -8.16
CA GLY A 67 -10.94 10.14 -7.72
C GLY A 67 -11.87 9.53 -8.78
N GLU A 68 -12.71 10.34 -9.41
CA GLU A 68 -13.54 9.89 -10.54
C GLU A 68 -12.66 9.47 -11.73
N ALA A 69 -11.59 10.22 -12.03
CA ALA A 69 -10.61 9.83 -13.05
C ALA A 69 -9.97 8.47 -12.73
N ALA A 70 -9.66 8.20 -11.46
CA ALA A 70 -9.08 6.93 -11.04
C ALA A 70 -10.06 5.74 -11.19
N LYS A 71 -11.35 5.95 -10.93
CA LYS A 71 -12.36 4.89 -11.05
C LYS A 71 -12.64 4.52 -12.52
N TYR A 72 -12.51 5.46 -13.46
CA TYR A 72 -12.71 5.20 -14.90
C TYR A 72 -11.67 4.29 -15.54
N GLY A 73 -10.50 4.09 -14.93
CA GLY A 73 -9.52 3.13 -15.44
C GLY A 73 -9.78 1.67 -15.06
N ARG A 74 -10.85 1.37 -14.30
CA ARG A 74 -11.22 0.00 -13.91
C ARG A 74 -11.26 -0.96 -15.11
N ASP A 75 -11.98 -0.60 -16.18
CA ASP A 75 -12.17 -1.51 -17.31
C ASP A 75 -10.88 -1.77 -18.09
N ILE A 76 -9.94 -0.81 -18.10
CA ILE A 76 -8.64 -0.95 -18.74
C ILE A 76 -7.88 -2.12 -18.11
N LEU A 77 -7.78 -2.15 -16.77
CA LEU A 77 -7.06 -3.22 -16.08
C LEU A 77 -7.69 -4.60 -16.30
N TRP A 78 -9.03 -4.66 -16.27
CA TRP A 78 -9.75 -5.92 -16.51
C TRP A 78 -9.40 -6.50 -17.88
N ASP A 79 -9.38 -5.66 -18.92
CA ASP A 79 -8.98 -6.07 -20.27
C ASP A 79 -7.49 -6.44 -20.35
N GLN A 80 -6.60 -5.68 -19.70
CA GLN A 80 -5.16 -5.98 -19.63
C GLN A 80 -4.89 -7.36 -19.02
N HIS A 81 -5.68 -7.80 -18.04
CA HIS A 81 -5.49 -9.07 -17.36
C HIS A 81 -5.89 -10.31 -18.18
N CYS A 82 -6.93 -10.21 -19.02
CA CYS A 82 -7.37 -11.28 -19.92
C CYS A 82 -8.50 -10.78 -20.83
N SER A 83 -8.50 -11.18 -22.11
CA SER A 83 -9.51 -10.77 -23.10
C SER A 83 -10.94 -11.19 -22.76
N TYR A 84 -11.12 -12.22 -21.92
CA TYR A 84 -12.44 -12.70 -21.48
C TYR A 84 -12.93 -12.08 -20.17
N ASN A 85 -12.12 -11.27 -19.49
CA ASN A 85 -12.48 -10.72 -18.19
C ASN A 85 -13.71 -9.80 -18.24
N LEU A 86 -13.79 -8.89 -19.22
CA LEU A 86 -14.94 -7.99 -19.35
C LEU A 86 -16.26 -8.73 -19.65
N PRO A 87 -16.32 -9.65 -20.63
CA PRO A 87 -17.51 -10.50 -20.84
C PRO A 87 -17.91 -11.32 -19.60
N ILE A 88 -16.95 -11.96 -18.94
CA ILE A 88 -17.21 -12.76 -17.74
C ILE A 88 -17.74 -11.88 -16.61
N ARG A 89 -17.12 -10.72 -16.38
CA ARG A 89 -17.58 -9.74 -15.38
C ARG A 89 -19.02 -9.31 -15.62
N LYS A 90 -19.36 -8.94 -16.86
CA LYS A 90 -20.73 -8.55 -17.24
C LYS A 90 -21.73 -9.67 -16.99
N ALA A 91 -21.36 -10.93 -17.23
CA ALA A 91 -22.20 -12.09 -16.90
C ALA A 91 -22.40 -12.23 -15.38
N LEU A 92 -21.34 -12.07 -14.58
CA LEU A 92 -21.41 -12.11 -13.11
C LEU A 92 -22.28 -10.99 -12.55
N GLU A 93 -22.06 -9.75 -13.00
CA GLU A 93 -22.83 -8.56 -12.62
C GLU A 93 -24.32 -8.78 -12.94
N ASN A 94 -24.65 -9.23 -14.16
CA ASN A 94 -26.02 -9.51 -14.59
C ASN A 94 -26.70 -10.60 -13.74
N ILE A 95 -26.01 -11.69 -13.40
CA ILE A 95 -26.56 -12.74 -12.53
C ILE A 95 -26.84 -12.20 -11.13
N LEU A 96 -25.89 -11.47 -10.53
CA LEU A 96 -26.03 -10.93 -9.18
C LEU A 96 -27.16 -9.90 -9.07
N GLU A 97 -27.38 -9.09 -10.11
CA GLU A 97 -28.44 -8.09 -10.14
C GLU A 97 -29.82 -8.70 -10.49
N ASN A 98 -29.88 -9.57 -11.49
CA ASN A 98 -31.15 -9.90 -12.16
C ASN A 98 -31.64 -11.34 -11.95
N TYR A 99 -30.84 -12.24 -11.36
CA TYR A 99 -31.30 -13.60 -11.10
C TYR A 99 -32.42 -13.61 -10.03
N GLY A 100 -33.64 -13.92 -10.47
CA GLY A 100 -34.84 -13.96 -9.61
C GLY A 100 -35.16 -15.31 -8.97
N GLY A 101 -34.28 -16.31 -9.12
CA GLY A 101 -34.45 -17.63 -8.51
C GLY A 101 -33.99 -17.72 -7.05
N ASP A 102 -33.83 -18.95 -6.56
CA ASP A 102 -33.39 -19.20 -5.18
C ASP A 102 -31.90 -18.87 -4.99
N ARG A 103 -31.60 -17.93 -4.10
CA ARG A 103 -30.24 -17.51 -3.73
C ARG A 103 -29.75 -18.11 -2.41
N SER A 104 -30.59 -18.89 -1.72
CA SER A 104 -30.28 -19.48 -0.43
C SER A 104 -29.56 -20.83 -0.51
N CYS A 105 -29.43 -21.39 -1.73
CA CYS A 105 -28.81 -22.69 -1.94
C CYS A 105 -27.27 -22.62 -1.93
N ASP A 106 -26.64 -23.75 -1.61
CA ASP A 106 -25.17 -23.89 -1.53
C ASP A 106 -24.49 -23.54 -2.86
N GLU A 107 -25.10 -23.89 -4.00
CA GLU A 107 -24.55 -23.62 -5.32
C GLU A 107 -24.52 -22.11 -5.64
N PHE A 108 -25.55 -21.35 -5.24
CA PHE A 108 -25.52 -19.88 -5.37
C PHE A 108 -24.47 -19.26 -4.46
N SER A 109 -24.29 -19.80 -3.25
CA SER A 109 -23.24 -19.35 -2.33
C SER A 109 -21.84 -19.58 -2.91
N ARG A 110 -21.59 -20.75 -3.52
CA ARG A 110 -20.33 -21.06 -4.23
C ARG A 110 -20.10 -20.17 -5.45
N PHE A 111 -21.15 -19.91 -6.25
CA PHE A 111 -21.11 -18.93 -7.34
C PHE A 111 -20.74 -17.54 -6.83
N THR A 112 -21.37 -17.11 -5.73
CA THR A 112 -21.12 -15.78 -5.13
C THR A 112 -19.67 -15.66 -4.67
N VAL A 113 -19.09 -16.70 -4.07
CA VAL A 113 -17.66 -16.72 -3.72
C VAL A 113 -16.77 -16.60 -4.97
N TYR A 114 -17.10 -17.32 -6.05
CA TYR A 114 -16.39 -17.16 -7.33
C TYR A 114 -16.45 -15.72 -7.85
N ALA A 115 -17.65 -15.13 -7.89
CA ALA A 115 -17.84 -13.77 -8.36
C ALA A 115 -17.04 -12.75 -7.52
N LYS A 116 -17.09 -12.87 -6.19
CA LYS A 116 -16.31 -12.01 -5.28
C LYS A 116 -14.80 -12.11 -5.53
N ARG A 117 -14.26 -13.31 -5.77
CA ARG A 117 -12.84 -13.52 -6.10
C ARG A 117 -12.48 -12.89 -7.44
N VAL A 118 -13.33 -13.04 -8.46
CA VAL A 118 -13.12 -12.43 -9.79
C VAL A 118 -13.11 -10.90 -9.70
N PHE A 119 -14.04 -10.32 -8.94
CA PHE A 119 -14.03 -8.88 -8.66
C PHE A 119 -12.77 -8.44 -7.92
N PHE A 120 -12.33 -9.21 -6.93
CA PHE A 120 -11.16 -8.87 -6.12
C PHE A 120 -9.87 -8.87 -6.93
N SER A 121 -9.73 -9.83 -7.84
CA SER A 121 -8.52 -9.96 -8.65
C SER A 121 -8.53 -9.12 -9.93
N ASN A 122 -9.59 -8.35 -10.18
CA ASN A 122 -9.83 -7.69 -11.47
C ASN A 122 -9.74 -8.67 -12.66
N GLY A 123 -10.26 -9.89 -12.50
CA GLY A 123 -10.16 -10.93 -13.52
C GLY A 123 -10.29 -12.36 -12.98
N ILE A 124 -10.22 -13.33 -13.89
CA ILE A 124 -10.43 -14.77 -13.57
C ILE A 124 -9.20 -15.48 -12.98
N HIS A 125 -8.15 -14.76 -12.64
CA HIS A 125 -6.90 -15.30 -12.09
C HIS A 125 -6.70 -14.80 -10.66
N HIS A 126 -5.93 -15.52 -9.87
CA HIS A 126 -5.63 -15.14 -8.51
C HIS A 126 -4.65 -13.96 -8.52
N HIS A 127 -5.02 -12.83 -7.90
CA HIS A 127 -4.22 -11.59 -7.87
C HIS A 127 -2.75 -11.75 -7.45
N TYR A 128 -2.45 -12.70 -6.55
CA TYR A 128 -1.09 -13.01 -6.09
C TYR A 128 -0.44 -14.23 -6.76
N ALA A 129 -1.11 -15.39 -6.77
CA ALA A 129 -0.55 -16.65 -7.30
C ALA A 129 -0.57 -16.75 -8.84
N GLU A 130 -1.18 -15.81 -9.55
CA GLU A 130 -1.36 -15.80 -11.01
C GLU A 130 -2.24 -16.93 -11.59
N ASP A 131 -2.49 -18.00 -10.84
CA ASP A 131 -3.28 -19.15 -11.28
C ASP A 131 -4.75 -18.81 -11.53
N LYS A 132 -5.35 -19.46 -12.52
CA LYS A 132 -6.77 -19.35 -12.81
C LYS A 132 -7.65 -19.78 -11.63
N ILE A 133 -8.66 -18.97 -11.34
CA ILE A 133 -9.68 -19.25 -10.35
C ILE A 133 -10.74 -20.15 -10.98
N LEU A 134 -10.92 -21.35 -10.44
CA LEU A 134 -12.01 -22.24 -10.82
C LEU A 134 -13.22 -22.08 -9.88
N PRO A 135 -14.46 -22.00 -10.39
CA PRO A 135 -15.65 -22.00 -9.54
C PRO A 135 -15.83 -23.34 -8.84
N THR A 136 -16.47 -23.32 -7.67
CA THR A 136 -16.84 -24.54 -6.92
C THR A 136 -18.31 -24.92 -7.08
N CYS A 137 -19.15 -24.07 -7.67
CA CYS A 137 -20.47 -24.45 -8.16
C CYS A 137 -20.31 -25.29 -9.44
N SER A 138 -21.29 -26.15 -9.74
CA SER A 138 -21.27 -26.97 -10.95
C SER A 138 -21.41 -26.13 -12.21
N ARG A 139 -20.81 -26.59 -13.31
CA ARG A 139 -20.89 -25.95 -14.64
C ARG A 139 -22.34 -25.84 -15.10
N GLU A 140 -23.14 -26.87 -14.84
CA GLU A 140 -24.56 -26.94 -15.17
C GLU A 140 -25.38 -25.92 -14.37
N TYR A 141 -25.04 -25.73 -13.09
CA TYR A 141 -25.70 -24.71 -12.29
C TYR A 141 -25.37 -23.30 -12.79
N PHE A 142 -24.09 -23.00 -13.02
CA PHE A 142 -23.69 -21.68 -13.53
C PHE A 142 -24.31 -21.42 -14.91
N ARG A 143 -24.37 -22.43 -15.79
CA ARG A 143 -25.15 -22.37 -17.04
C ARG A 143 -26.60 -21.97 -16.81
N SER A 144 -27.29 -22.61 -15.87
CA SER A 144 -28.69 -22.28 -15.57
C SER A 144 -28.88 -20.83 -15.10
N LEU A 145 -27.90 -20.26 -14.38
CA LEU A 145 -27.91 -18.85 -13.99
C LEU A 145 -27.77 -17.95 -15.22
N MET A 146 -26.80 -18.24 -16.10
CA MET A 146 -26.56 -17.49 -17.34
C MET A 146 -27.77 -17.55 -18.28
N GLU A 147 -28.41 -18.71 -18.44
CA GLU A 147 -29.63 -18.89 -19.22
C GLU A 147 -30.80 -18.09 -18.63
N ALA A 148 -30.99 -18.15 -17.31
CA ALA A 148 -32.05 -17.42 -16.63
C ALA A 148 -31.92 -15.90 -16.73
N THR A 149 -30.70 -15.38 -16.87
CA THR A 149 -30.43 -13.94 -17.02
C THR A 149 -30.14 -13.51 -18.46
N GLY A 150 -30.24 -14.42 -19.43
CA GLY A 150 -30.04 -14.11 -20.86
C GLY A 150 -28.62 -13.68 -21.22
N THR A 151 -27.60 -14.26 -20.58
CA THR A 151 -26.19 -13.97 -20.85
C THR A 151 -25.80 -14.45 -22.26
N PRO A 152 -25.26 -13.57 -23.13
CA PRO A 152 -24.73 -13.97 -24.44
C PRO A 152 -23.54 -14.93 -24.32
N ASP A 153 -23.37 -15.81 -25.32
CA ASP A 153 -22.20 -16.68 -25.47
C ASP A 153 -21.85 -17.53 -24.24
N ALA A 154 -22.87 -17.90 -23.46
CA ALA A 154 -22.71 -18.61 -22.19
C ALA A 154 -21.85 -19.88 -22.29
N ASP A 155 -21.95 -20.63 -23.40
CA ASP A 155 -21.16 -21.84 -23.63
C ASP A 155 -19.66 -21.58 -23.77
N GLU A 156 -19.31 -20.53 -24.50
CA GLU A 156 -17.94 -20.10 -24.68
C GLU A 156 -17.37 -19.58 -23.35
N LEU A 157 -18.12 -18.72 -22.66
CA LEU A 157 -17.71 -18.19 -21.36
C LEU A 157 -17.53 -19.32 -20.33
N LEU A 158 -18.43 -20.30 -20.28
CA LEU A 158 -18.31 -21.43 -19.37
C LEU A 158 -17.13 -22.34 -19.72
N GLU A 159 -16.80 -22.48 -21.01
CA GLU A 159 -15.59 -23.20 -21.42
C GLU A 159 -14.34 -22.47 -20.92
N VAL A 160 -14.27 -21.15 -21.13
CA VAL A 160 -13.20 -20.32 -20.59
C VAL A 160 -13.19 -20.29 -19.07
N ILE A 161 -14.30 -20.44 -18.37
CA ILE A 161 -14.32 -20.43 -16.89
C ILE A 161 -13.85 -21.78 -16.32
N TYR A 162 -14.34 -22.91 -16.86
CA TYR A 162 -14.16 -24.22 -16.24
C TYR A 162 -13.03 -25.05 -16.82
N ASN A 163 -12.54 -24.76 -18.03
CA ASN A 163 -11.42 -25.51 -18.62
C ASN A 163 -10.09 -25.01 -18.03
N PRO A 164 -9.36 -25.82 -17.23
CA PRO A 164 -8.12 -25.36 -16.60
C PRO A 164 -6.99 -25.12 -17.61
N ASP A 165 -7.06 -25.67 -18.82
CA ASP A 165 -6.01 -25.56 -19.83
C ASP A 165 -6.11 -24.26 -20.65
N ILE A 166 -7.25 -23.56 -20.58
CA ILE A 166 -7.46 -22.28 -21.24
C ILE A 166 -7.07 -21.16 -20.27
N PHE A 167 -6.09 -20.34 -20.63
CA PHE A 167 -5.58 -19.25 -19.77
C PHE A 167 -5.23 -19.73 -18.34
N PRO A 168 -4.36 -20.75 -18.17
CA PRO A 168 -4.08 -21.34 -16.86
C PRO A 168 -3.49 -20.34 -15.86
N GLN A 169 -2.72 -19.35 -16.34
CA GLN A 169 -2.10 -18.32 -15.53
C GLN A 169 -2.27 -16.94 -16.16
N ARG A 170 -2.48 -15.90 -15.36
CA ARG A 170 -2.49 -14.49 -15.82
C ARG A 170 -1.13 -14.14 -16.38
N LYS A 171 -0.08 -14.38 -15.59
CA LYS A 171 1.32 -14.28 -15.98
C LYS A 171 2.02 -15.63 -15.76
N SER A 172 2.61 -16.17 -16.82
CA SER A 172 3.43 -17.38 -16.76
C SER A 172 4.86 -17.06 -16.36
N SER A 173 5.43 -17.91 -15.50
CA SER A 173 6.85 -17.93 -15.16
C SER A 173 7.53 -19.24 -15.57
N ASP A 174 6.88 -20.04 -16.42
CA ASP A 174 7.40 -21.33 -16.86
C ASP A 174 8.54 -21.16 -17.88
N ALA A 175 9.77 -21.38 -17.41
CA ALA A 175 10.96 -21.29 -18.25
C ALA A 175 11.04 -22.37 -19.35
N SER A 176 10.17 -23.38 -19.33
CA SER A 176 10.12 -24.43 -20.36
C SER A 176 9.21 -24.10 -21.55
N SER A 177 8.44 -23.02 -21.47
CA SER A 177 7.55 -22.54 -22.53
C SER A 177 7.78 -21.06 -22.85
N ASP A 178 7.15 -20.56 -23.92
CA ASP A 178 7.18 -19.13 -24.23
C ASP A 178 6.25 -18.40 -23.24
N ILE A 179 6.85 -17.70 -22.27
CA ILE A 179 6.12 -17.00 -21.20
C ILE A 179 5.19 -15.89 -21.71
N VAL A 180 5.40 -15.36 -22.92
CA VAL A 180 4.47 -14.38 -23.51
C VAL A 180 3.22 -15.09 -24.00
N LEU A 181 3.38 -16.14 -24.82
CA LEU A 181 2.24 -16.92 -25.31
C LEU A 181 1.53 -17.72 -24.21
N GLY A 182 2.26 -18.09 -23.16
CA GLY A 182 1.74 -18.84 -22.02
C GLY A 182 1.00 -17.98 -20.98
N SER A 183 1.04 -16.64 -21.11
CA SER A 183 0.36 -15.71 -20.21
C SER A 183 -1.01 -15.31 -20.76
N ALA A 184 -2.01 -15.16 -19.90
CA ALA A 184 -3.35 -14.72 -20.29
C ALA A 184 -3.49 -13.19 -20.45
N VAL A 185 -2.54 -12.41 -19.92
CA VAL A 185 -2.52 -10.95 -20.11
C VAL A 185 -2.57 -10.58 -21.59
N THR A 186 -3.24 -9.47 -21.89
CA THR A 186 -3.46 -9.00 -23.27
C THR A 186 -2.41 -7.99 -23.73
N PHE A 187 -1.27 -7.92 -23.04
CA PHE A 187 -0.13 -7.08 -23.40
C PHE A 187 0.50 -7.42 -24.76
N TYR A 188 0.33 -8.67 -25.19
CA TYR A 188 0.83 -9.19 -26.46
C TYR A 188 -0.29 -9.99 -27.15
N ASP A 189 -0.39 -9.89 -28.47
CA ASP A 189 -1.34 -10.67 -29.26
C ASP A 189 -0.65 -11.31 -30.47
N GLY A 190 -0.54 -12.64 -30.46
CA GLY A 190 0.11 -13.41 -31.52
C GLY A 190 1.64 -13.21 -31.64
N VAL A 191 2.27 -12.59 -30.64
CA VAL A 191 3.72 -12.29 -30.60
C VAL A 191 4.43 -13.26 -29.64
N THR A 192 5.58 -13.80 -30.05
CA THR A 192 6.45 -14.62 -29.19
C THR A 192 7.39 -13.74 -28.36
N ARG A 193 7.98 -14.29 -27.31
CA ARG A 193 9.03 -13.59 -26.55
C ARG A 193 10.17 -13.11 -27.45
N GLU A 194 10.66 -13.97 -28.34
CA GLU A 194 11.79 -13.64 -29.21
C GLU A 194 11.48 -12.46 -30.13
N GLU A 195 10.26 -12.42 -30.66
CA GLU A 195 9.81 -11.34 -31.54
C GLU A 195 9.63 -10.03 -30.78
N ALA A 196 9.06 -10.08 -29.57
CA ALA A 196 8.93 -8.90 -28.71
C ALA A 196 10.30 -8.33 -28.32
N ASP A 197 11.24 -9.17 -27.88
CA ASP A 197 12.60 -8.76 -27.54
C ASP A 197 13.31 -8.14 -28.76
N ARG A 198 13.15 -8.74 -29.95
CA ARG A 198 13.71 -8.20 -31.19
C ARG A 198 13.10 -6.86 -31.59
N PHE A 199 11.78 -6.71 -31.44
CA PHE A 199 11.08 -5.47 -31.74
C PHE A 199 11.61 -4.32 -30.87
N TYR A 200 11.69 -4.52 -29.56
CA TYR A 200 12.16 -3.49 -28.64
C TYR A 200 13.66 -3.20 -28.76
N ALA A 201 14.48 -4.21 -29.01
CA ALA A 201 15.91 -4.01 -29.27
C ALA A 201 16.18 -3.20 -30.54
N ALA A 202 15.28 -3.25 -31.54
CA ALA A 202 15.43 -2.53 -32.80
C ALA A 202 15.08 -1.04 -32.70
N ILE A 203 14.25 -0.64 -31.73
CA ILE A 203 13.83 0.75 -31.53
C ILE A 203 14.56 1.43 -30.36
N ALA A 204 15.13 0.66 -29.45
CA ALA A 204 15.91 1.19 -28.35
C ALA A 204 17.21 1.83 -28.85
N ASP A 205 17.48 3.05 -28.40
CA ASP A 205 18.77 3.71 -28.58
C ASP A 205 19.65 3.43 -27.34
N PRO A 206 20.73 2.62 -27.46
CA PRO A 206 21.60 2.30 -26.34
C PRO A 206 22.47 3.48 -25.89
N ASP A 207 22.58 4.53 -26.71
CA ASP A 207 23.40 5.71 -26.42
C ASP A 207 22.56 6.87 -25.86
N ASP A 208 21.23 6.71 -25.77
CA ASP A 208 20.33 7.70 -25.17
C ASP A 208 20.51 7.75 -23.64
N SER A 209 20.94 8.91 -23.13
CA SER A 209 21.12 9.13 -21.69
C SER A 209 19.81 9.33 -20.93
N GLU A 210 18.71 9.58 -21.64
CA GLU A 210 17.38 9.84 -21.09
C GLU A 210 16.36 8.90 -21.75
N PRO A 211 16.52 7.56 -21.76
CA PRO A 211 15.67 6.68 -22.56
C PRO A 211 14.21 6.71 -22.10
N VAL A 212 13.27 6.71 -23.06
CA VAL A 212 11.85 6.48 -22.76
C VAL A 212 11.63 5.05 -22.25
N SER A 213 10.53 4.83 -21.53
CA SER A 213 10.07 3.49 -21.13
C SER A 213 9.44 2.74 -22.32
N TYR A 214 10.26 2.28 -23.28
CA TYR A 214 9.80 1.61 -24.50
C TYR A 214 8.77 0.51 -24.23
N GLY A 215 7.59 0.64 -24.85
CA GLY A 215 6.50 -0.31 -24.75
C GLY A 215 5.57 -0.15 -23.55
N LEU A 216 5.80 0.80 -22.63
CA LEU A 216 5.03 0.94 -21.39
C LEU A 216 3.51 1.03 -21.61
N ASN A 217 3.06 1.74 -22.63
CA ASN A 217 1.65 2.09 -22.84
C ASN A 217 1.07 1.55 -24.15
N SER A 218 1.40 0.32 -24.50
CA SER A 218 0.92 -0.29 -25.75
C SER A 218 0.71 -1.79 -25.62
N ARG A 219 -0.20 -2.33 -26.42
CA ARG A 219 -0.26 -3.76 -26.73
C ARG A 219 0.60 -4.04 -27.96
N LEU A 220 1.46 -5.06 -27.91
CA LEU A 220 2.25 -5.46 -29.08
C LEU A 220 1.49 -6.55 -29.85
N VAL A 221 1.10 -6.28 -31.08
CA VAL A 221 0.27 -7.19 -31.89
C VAL A 221 1.03 -7.67 -33.12
N LYS A 222 0.76 -8.90 -33.55
CA LYS A 222 1.15 -9.41 -34.86
C LYS A 222 -0.07 -9.48 -35.78
N ASP A 223 -0.07 -8.65 -36.82
CA ASP A 223 -1.12 -8.65 -37.83
C ASP A 223 -1.07 -9.94 -38.68
N SER A 224 -2.14 -10.23 -39.41
CA SER A 224 -2.25 -11.45 -40.23
C SER A 224 -1.21 -11.59 -41.35
N ASP A 225 -0.56 -10.48 -41.74
CA ASP A 225 0.53 -10.47 -42.73
C ASP A 225 1.92 -10.68 -42.11
N GLY A 226 1.99 -10.84 -40.78
CA GLY A 226 3.22 -11.03 -40.01
C GLY A 226 3.86 -9.72 -39.52
N THR A 227 3.28 -8.56 -39.81
CA THR A 227 3.77 -7.27 -39.32
C THR A 227 3.54 -7.17 -37.81
N ILE A 228 4.59 -6.77 -37.07
CA ILE A 228 4.50 -6.51 -35.64
C ILE A 228 4.44 -5.00 -35.42
N ARG A 229 3.44 -4.54 -34.67
CA ARG A 229 3.24 -3.12 -34.36
C ARG A 229 2.67 -2.94 -32.96
N GLU A 230 2.77 -1.72 -32.46
CA GLU A 230 2.16 -1.33 -31.19
C GLU A 230 0.76 -0.73 -31.41
N GLU A 231 -0.17 -1.15 -30.54
CA GLU A 231 -1.46 -0.52 -30.33
C GLU A 231 -1.38 0.32 -29.07
N THR A 232 -1.04 1.60 -29.26
CA THR A 232 -0.86 2.54 -28.15
C THR A 232 -2.17 2.81 -27.41
N TYR A 233 -2.08 2.88 -26.08
CA TYR A 233 -3.15 3.21 -25.18
C TYR A 233 -3.32 4.73 -25.11
N ARG A 234 -4.29 5.27 -25.86
CA ARG A 234 -4.52 6.72 -26.01
C ARG A 234 -5.90 7.03 -26.55
N ILE A 235 -6.30 8.29 -26.53
CA ILE A 235 -7.47 8.78 -27.26
C ILE A 235 -7.28 8.54 -28.76
N GLY A 236 -8.27 7.90 -29.40
CA GLY A 236 -8.22 7.43 -30.77
C GLY A 236 -7.40 6.14 -30.98
N GLY A 237 -6.85 5.55 -29.91
CA GLY A 237 -6.14 4.27 -29.91
C GLY A 237 -6.88 3.20 -29.10
N LEU A 238 -6.14 2.20 -28.61
CA LEU A 238 -6.72 1.20 -27.71
C LEU A 238 -7.12 1.87 -26.37
N TYR A 239 -8.24 1.45 -25.80
CA TYR A 239 -8.85 2.00 -24.58
C TYR A 239 -9.37 3.45 -24.67
N SER A 240 -9.53 4.02 -25.86
CA SER A 240 -10.00 5.41 -26.06
C SER A 240 -11.24 5.76 -25.23
N ALA A 241 -12.24 4.88 -25.18
CA ALA A 241 -13.50 5.16 -24.48
C ALA A 241 -13.32 5.37 -22.96
N ALA A 242 -12.42 4.63 -22.34
CA ALA A 242 -12.06 4.81 -20.93
C ALA A 242 -11.19 6.07 -20.74
N ILE A 243 -10.16 6.22 -21.59
CA ILE A 243 -9.19 7.33 -21.50
C ILE A 243 -9.87 8.69 -21.71
N GLU A 244 -10.87 8.79 -22.58
CA GLU A 244 -11.66 10.01 -22.76
C GLU A 244 -12.41 10.43 -21.48
N LYS A 245 -12.91 9.46 -20.70
CA LYS A 245 -13.52 9.73 -19.39
C LYS A 245 -12.49 10.17 -18.36
N ILE A 246 -11.34 9.50 -18.32
CA ILE A 246 -10.21 9.88 -17.46
C ILE A 246 -9.79 11.32 -17.75
N VAL A 247 -9.52 11.66 -19.02
CA VAL A 247 -9.13 13.01 -19.44
C VAL A 247 -10.20 14.04 -19.11
N GLY A 248 -11.48 13.73 -19.30
CA GLY A 248 -12.57 14.64 -18.95
C GLY A 248 -12.63 14.99 -17.45
N GLU A 249 -12.27 14.06 -16.57
CA GLU A 249 -12.16 14.34 -15.14
C GLU A 249 -10.83 15.03 -14.78
N LEU A 250 -9.72 14.70 -15.44
CA LEU A 250 -8.44 15.41 -15.27
C LEU A 250 -8.54 16.89 -15.68
N GLU A 251 -9.30 17.21 -16.73
CA GLU A 251 -9.56 18.60 -17.15
C GLU A 251 -10.32 19.39 -16.05
N LYS A 252 -11.30 18.76 -15.40
CA LYS A 252 -12.03 19.37 -14.26
C LYS A 252 -11.11 19.53 -13.05
N ALA A 253 -10.30 18.52 -12.76
CA ALA A 253 -9.30 18.57 -11.68
C ALA A 253 -8.30 19.71 -11.91
N SER A 254 -7.78 19.87 -13.13
CA SER A 254 -6.86 20.96 -13.49
C SER A 254 -7.46 22.35 -13.22
N ALA A 255 -8.75 22.54 -13.49
CA ALA A 255 -9.45 23.81 -13.26
C ALA A 255 -9.47 24.24 -11.78
N VAL A 256 -9.35 23.28 -10.85
CA VAL A 256 -9.37 23.51 -9.39
C VAL A 256 -8.07 23.13 -8.69
N ALA A 257 -7.01 22.81 -9.44
CA ALA A 257 -5.71 22.45 -8.88
C ALA A 257 -5.14 23.54 -7.94
N GLU A 258 -4.39 23.11 -6.93
CA GLU A 258 -3.90 23.95 -5.82
C GLU A 258 -2.79 24.91 -6.26
N SER A 259 -2.03 24.53 -7.28
CA SER A 259 -0.90 25.31 -7.78
C SER A 259 -0.83 25.29 -9.31
N GLU A 260 -0.02 26.20 -9.87
CA GLU A 260 0.23 26.22 -11.31
C GLU A 260 1.06 25.03 -11.77
N LEU A 261 1.98 24.54 -10.92
CA LEU A 261 2.75 23.33 -11.23
C LEU A 261 1.83 22.11 -11.33
N GLN A 262 0.81 22.02 -10.48
CA GLN A 262 -0.20 20.97 -10.59
C GLN A 262 -1.01 21.06 -11.89
N ARG A 263 -1.43 22.27 -12.29
CA ARG A 263 -2.07 22.48 -13.59
C ARG A 263 -1.16 22.05 -14.75
N GLN A 264 0.12 22.39 -14.67
CA GLN A 264 1.10 22.07 -15.68
C GLN A 264 1.28 20.56 -15.85
N TYR A 265 1.57 19.82 -14.77
CA TYR A 265 1.78 18.38 -14.92
C TYR A 265 0.47 17.65 -15.28
N ILE A 266 -0.70 18.11 -14.83
CA ILE A 266 -1.98 17.56 -15.30
C ILE A 266 -2.15 17.78 -16.81
N ALA A 267 -1.76 18.95 -17.32
CA ALA A 267 -1.80 19.20 -18.75
C ALA A 267 -0.83 18.28 -19.53
N SER A 268 0.37 18.02 -19.00
CA SER A 268 1.29 17.02 -19.55
C SER A 268 0.69 15.60 -19.54
N LEU A 269 0.02 15.20 -18.45
CA LEU A 269 -0.66 13.90 -18.37
C LEU A 269 -1.82 13.77 -19.38
N ILE A 270 -2.62 14.83 -19.53
CA ILE A 270 -3.69 14.88 -20.54
C ILE A 270 -3.10 14.76 -21.96
N GLU A 271 -2.00 15.47 -22.23
CA GLU A 271 -1.33 15.38 -23.53
C GLU A 271 -0.75 13.98 -23.78
N TYR A 272 -0.19 13.35 -22.76
CA TYR A 272 0.22 11.95 -22.83
C TYR A 272 -0.96 11.04 -23.20
N TYR A 273 -2.12 11.18 -22.54
CA TYR A 273 -3.29 10.37 -22.86
C TYR A 273 -3.87 10.64 -24.25
N ARG A 274 -3.72 11.86 -24.78
CA ARG A 274 -4.15 12.20 -26.13
C ARG A 274 -3.21 11.66 -27.21
N THR A 275 -1.90 11.71 -26.96
CA THR A 275 -0.88 11.42 -27.97
C THR A 275 -0.35 9.99 -27.90
N GLY A 276 -0.29 9.42 -26.69
CA GLY A 276 0.42 8.19 -26.36
C GLY A 276 1.94 8.34 -26.29
N ASP A 277 2.47 9.56 -26.32
CA ASP A 277 3.92 9.82 -26.41
C ASP A 277 4.65 9.63 -25.07
N LEU A 278 5.58 8.66 -25.03
CA LEU A 278 6.36 8.36 -23.84
C LEU A 278 7.36 9.46 -23.45
N ARG A 279 7.76 10.35 -24.36
CA ARG A 279 8.52 11.55 -23.97
C ARG A 279 7.67 12.53 -23.17
N THR A 280 6.39 12.64 -23.53
CA THR A 280 5.43 13.43 -22.76
C THR A 280 5.13 12.80 -21.40
N TRP A 281 5.13 11.47 -21.31
CA TRP A 281 5.11 10.75 -20.03
C TRP A 281 6.32 11.09 -19.15
N ASP A 282 7.54 11.06 -19.70
CA ASP A 282 8.74 11.45 -18.96
C ASP A 282 8.65 12.90 -18.46
N ARG A 283 8.18 13.84 -19.32
CA ARG A 283 7.93 15.23 -18.91
C ARG A 283 6.94 15.33 -17.75
N TYR A 284 5.81 14.64 -17.83
CA TYR A 284 4.83 14.59 -16.73
C TYR A 284 5.49 14.14 -15.43
N ASN A 285 6.29 13.06 -15.47
CA ASN A 285 6.95 12.54 -14.27
C ASN A 285 7.98 13.51 -13.69
N ILE A 286 8.76 14.20 -14.52
CA ILE A 286 9.71 15.23 -14.08
C ILE A 286 8.97 16.37 -13.37
N GLU A 287 7.89 16.87 -13.97
CA GLU A 287 7.07 17.94 -13.40
C GLU A 287 6.37 17.48 -12.10
N TRP A 288 5.88 16.25 -12.06
CA TRP A 288 5.23 15.66 -10.89
C TRP A 288 6.18 15.49 -9.70
N VAL A 289 7.41 15.01 -9.92
CA VAL A 289 8.42 14.87 -8.83
C VAL A 289 8.75 16.21 -8.18
N GLN A 290 8.67 17.30 -8.95
CA GLN A 290 8.96 18.65 -8.44
C GLN A 290 7.85 19.20 -7.53
N ASP A 291 6.61 18.69 -7.60
CA ASP A 291 5.54 19.12 -6.70
C ASP A 291 5.69 18.50 -5.31
N THR A 292 6.32 19.24 -4.40
CA THR A 292 6.55 18.83 -3.01
C THR A 292 5.62 19.52 -2.01
N LEU A 293 4.78 20.47 -2.48
CA LEU A 293 3.98 21.34 -1.61
C LEU A 293 2.48 21.04 -1.64
N GLY A 294 2.00 20.35 -2.69
CA GLY A 294 0.59 19.97 -2.81
C GLY A 294 0.07 19.19 -1.59
N THR A 295 -1.12 19.58 -1.11
CA THR A 295 -1.86 18.82 -0.09
C THR A 295 -2.53 17.61 -0.72
N VAL A 296 -3.13 17.77 -1.90
CA VAL A 296 -3.66 16.66 -2.71
C VAL A 296 -2.61 16.25 -3.75
N ASP A 297 -2.31 14.96 -3.83
CA ASP A 297 -1.41 14.37 -4.83
C ASP A 297 -2.07 13.11 -5.44
N PHE A 298 -1.59 12.66 -6.58
CA PHE A 298 -2.15 11.49 -7.24
C PHE A 298 -1.18 10.80 -8.19
N ILE A 299 -1.48 9.54 -8.50
CA ILE A 299 -0.97 8.80 -9.64
C ILE A 299 -2.16 8.39 -10.51
N ASN A 300 -1.98 8.40 -11.84
CA ASN A 300 -2.99 7.99 -12.81
C ASN A 300 -2.28 7.69 -14.13
N GLY A 301 -2.10 6.41 -14.49
CA GLY A 301 -1.21 6.04 -15.58
C GLY A 301 -1.04 4.54 -15.79
N PHE A 302 -0.23 4.19 -16.79
CA PHE A 302 0.33 2.85 -16.96
C PHE A 302 1.71 2.86 -16.30
N ILE A 303 1.84 2.27 -15.11
CA ILE A 303 2.97 2.59 -14.21
C ILE A 303 3.83 1.36 -13.94
N GLU A 304 3.25 0.35 -13.29
CA GLU A 304 3.99 -0.82 -12.81
C GLU A 304 3.98 -1.95 -13.84
N SER A 305 5.12 -2.61 -14.03
CA SER A 305 5.27 -3.66 -15.04
C SER A 305 5.29 -5.09 -14.50
N TYR A 306 4.90 -5.28 -13.23
CA TYR A 306 4.94 -6.58 -12.56
C TYR A 306 4.08 -7.64 -13.26
N THR A 307 2.94 -7.25 -13.82
CA THR A 307 1.96 -8.15 -14.45
C THR A 307 2.38 -8.56 -15.88
N ASP A 308 3.34 -7.86 -16.48
CA ASP A 308 3.93 -8.25 -17.76
C ASP A 308 4.95 -9.40 -17.57
N PRO A 309 4.84 -10.53 -18.30
CA PRO A 309 5.88 -11.57 -18.29
C PRO A 309 7.28 -11.06 -18.68
N LEU A 310 7.39 -10.00 -19.47
CA LEU A 310 8.67 -9.38 -19.86
C LEU A 310 9.05 -8.14 -19.03
N GLY A 311 8.18 -7.67 -18.13
CA GLY A 311 8.45 -6.50 -17.28
C GLY A 311 8.54 -5.16 -18.02
N ARG A 312 7.88 -5.01 -19.18
CA ARG A 312 7.92 -3.80 -20.02
C ARG A 312 6.60 -3.02 -20.04
N LYS A 313 5.46 -3.71 -20.08
CA LYS A 313 4.12 -3.11 -20.17
C LYS A 313 3.62 -2.69 -18.81
N GLY A 314 3.09 -1.47 -18.71
CA GLY A 314 2.48 -0.96 -17.48
C GLY A 314 1.04 -1.42 -17.34
N SER A 315 0.69 -2.01 -16.20
CA SER A 315 -0.71 -2.10 -15.78
C SER A 315 -1.24 -0.70 -15.48
N TRP A 316 -2.52 -0.47 -15.79
CA TRP A 316 -3.17 0.80 -15.47
C TRP A 316 -3.48 0.84 -13.96
N GLU A 317 -3.04 1.90 -13.29
CA GLU A 317 -3.35 2.15 -11.90
C GLU A 317 -3.64 3.62 -11.62
N GLY A 318 -4.33 3.86 -10.50
CA GLY A 318 -4.57 5.20 -10.00
C GLY A 318 -4.74 5.21 -8.49
N MET A 319 -4.25 6.26 -7.84
CA MET A 319 -4.49 6.53 -6.44
C MET A 319 -4.52 8.03 -6.23
N VAL A 320 -5.52 8.51 -5.50
CA VAL A 320 -5.59 9.89 -5.04
C VAL A 320 -5.36 9.91 -3.55
N ASN A 321 -4.50 10.81 -3.09
CA ASN A 321 -4.13 10.91 -1.71
C ASN A 321 -4.07 12.36 -1.24
N ILE A 322 -4.18 12.51 0.08
CA ILE A 322 -3.93 13.77 0.75
C ILE A 322 -2.76 13.62 1.72
N LYS A 323 -1.99 14.69 1.89
CA LYS A 323 -0.93 14.77 2.89
C LYS A 323 -1.52 14.46 4.27
N ASP A 324 -0.89 13.56 5.00
CA ASP A 324 -1.25 13.33 6.39
C ASP A 324 -0.70 14.49 7.23
N HIS A 325 -1.57 15.40 7.65
CA HIS A 325 -1.17 16.60 8.38
C HIS A 325 -0.56 16.27 9.76
N ASP A 326 -1.05 15.23 10.44
CA ASP A 326 -0.56 14.85 11.76
C ASP A 326 0.83 14.22 11.66
N ALA A 327 1.01 13.27 10.74
CA ALA A 327 2.31 12.68 10.46
C ALA A 327 3.30 13.74 9.95
N SER A 328 2.86 14.66 9.09
CA SER A 328 3.70 15.76 8.62
C SER A 328 4.14 16.68 9.75
N LEU A 329 3.25 17.00 10.70
CA LEU A 329 3.62 17.78 11.88
C LEU A 329 4.66 17.02 12.73
N ARG A 330 4.48 15.71 12.94
CA ARG A 330 5.47 14.89 13.64
C ARG A 330 6.83 14.89 12.93
N THR A 331 6.86 14.65 11.62
CA THR A 331 8.11 14.60 10.84
C THR A 331 8.79 15.97 10.74
N GLU A 332 8.02 17.07 10.71
CA GLU A 332 8.54 18.44 10.81
C GLU A 332 9.20 18.70 12.18
N ILE A 333 8.54 18.31 13.28
CA ILE A 333 9.12 18.42 14.62
C ILE A 333 10.38 17.57 14.75
N LEU A 334 10.37 16.32 14.26
CA LEU A 334 11.55 15.45 14.24
C LEU A 334 12.69 16.07 13.44
N SER A 335 12.41 16.54 12.23
CA SER A 335 13.39 17.16 11.34
C SER A 335 13.98 18.44 11.93
N ALA A 336 13.16 19.28 12.58
CA ALA A 336 13.63 20.48 13.27
C ALA A 336 14.55 20.17 14.47
N ASN A 337 14.41 18.98 15.05
CA ASN A 337 15.25 18.49 16.15
C ASN A 337 16.33 17.49 15.68
N ALA A 338 16.54 17.30 14.37
CA ALA A 338 17.45 16.29 13.83
C ALA A 338 18.87 16.38 14.42
N GLN A 339 19.40 17.59 14.59
CA GLN A 339 20.72 17.79 15.19
C GLN A 339 20.77 17.32 16.65
N TRP A 340 19.69 17.52 17.43
CA TRP A 340 19.63 17.04 18.81
C TRP A 340 19.73 15.51 18.85
N PHE A 341 19.03 14.81 17.95
CA PHE A 341 19.13 13.35 17.84
C PHE A 341 20.51 12.88 17.34
N GLU A 342 21.19 13.63 16.48
CA GLU A 342 22.56 13.29 16.09
C GLU A 342 23.53 13.48 17.28
N ASP A 343 23.45 14.62 17.96
CA ASP A 343 24.35 14.99 19.06
C ASP A 343 24.20 14.08 20.29
N ASN A 344 23.00 13.55 20.54
CA ASN A 344 22.70 12.67 21.67
C ASN A 344 22.73 11.17 21.30
N SER A 345 23.17 10.83 20.08
CA SER A 345 23.23 9.46 19.60
C SER A 345 24.22 8.63 20.45
N PRO A 346 23.95 7.33 20.72
CA PRO A 346 24.86 6.48 21.48
C PRO A 346 26.11 6.08 20.69
N VAL A 347 26.16 6.41 19.39
CA VAL A 347 27.29 6.07 18.50
C VAL A 347 28.54 6.88 18.84
N ASP A 348 29.72 6.38 18.45
CA ASP A 348 31.00 7.09 18.60
C ASP A 348 30.92 8.49 17.96
N PRO A 349 31.33 9.58 18.66
CA PRO A 349 31.30 10.94 18.12
C PRO A 349 31.99 11.13 16.76
N ARG A 350 32.98 10.30 16.41
CA ARG A 350 33.65 10.35 15.10
C ARG A 350 32.69 10.06 13.93
N PHE A 351 31.65 9.27 14.20
CA PHE A 351 30.67 8.88 13.20
C PHE A 351 29.44 9.79 13.19
N ARG A 352 29.38 10.81 14.05
CA ARG A 352 28.29 11.79 14.06
C ARG A 352 28.55 12.89 13.05
N LYS A 353 27.51 13.35 12.37
CA LYS A 353 27.55 14.52 11.50
C LYS A 353 27.58 15.80 12.33
N GLU A 354 28.47 16.72 11.97
CA GLU A 354 28.53 18.05 12.60
C GLU A 354 27.28 18.89 12.29
N ASN A 355 26.70 18.72 11.09
CA ASN A 355 25.49 19.40 10.67
C ASN A 355 24.57 18.39 9.95
N VAL A 356 23.42 18.09 10.56
CA VAL A 356 22.38 17.25 9.99
C VAL A 356 21.22 18.11 9.51
N LYS A 357 20.70 17.78 8.34
CA LYS A 357 19.38 18.24 7.90
C LYS A 357 18.44 17.05 8.01
N GLY A 358 17.33 17.23 8.74
CA GLY A 358 16.26 16.24 8.73
C GLY A 358 15.70 16.06 7.32
N ILE A 359 15.33 14.83 6.98
CA ILE A 359 14.68 14.52 5.71
C ILE A 359 13.18 14.49 5.97
N SER A 360 12.40 15.24 5.18
CA SER A 360 10.94 15.18 5.27
C SER A 360 10.45 13.96 4.50
N ALA A 361 10.07 12.89 5.21
CA ALA A 361 9.30 11.79 4.61
C ALA A 361 7.84 12.24 4.40
N LYS A 362 7.24 11.87 3.27
CA LYS A 362 5.86 12.24 2.94
C LYS A 362 4.93 11.07 3.30
N VAL A 363 4.24 11.22 4.43
CA VAL A 363 3.15 10.31 4.83
C VAL A 363 1.85 10.83 4.24
N ILE A 364 1.05 9.93 3.68
CA ILE A 364 -0.18 10.26 2.96
C ILE A 364 -1.35 9.41 3.43
N ASN A 365 -2.56 9.92 3.23
CA ASN A 365 -3.81 9.20 3.40
C ASN A 365 -4.47 9.00 2.03
N ALA A 366 -4.69 7.74 1.63
CA ALA A 366 -5.42 7.42 0.41
C ALA A 366 -6.88 7.88 0.53
N THR A 367 -7.41 8.48 -0.54
CA THR A 367 -8.81 8.90 -0.64
C THR A 367 -9.60 8.04 -1.61
N THR A 368 -8.96 7.61 -2.70
CA THR A 368 -9.52 6.76 -3.75
C THR A 368 -8.42 5.87 -4.29
N LEU A 369 -8.72 4.58 -4.45
CA LEU A 369 -7.87 3.59 -5.11
C LEU A 369 -8.52 3.17 -6.45
N GLY A 370 -7.72 2.94 -7.48
CA GLY A 370 -8.20 2.51 -8.79
C GLY A 370 -7.18 1.65 -9.53
N GLY A 371 -7.65 0.81 -10.45
CA GLY A 371 -6.77 -0.05 -11.24
C GLY A 371 -5.98 -1.00 -10.34
N ASP A 372 -4.68 -1.18 -10.62
CA ASP A 372 -3.85 -2.17 -9.93
C ASP A 372 -3.57 -1.83 -8.45
N CYS A 373 -4.00 -0.64 -8.02
CA CYS A 373 -4.06 -0.23 -6.61
C CYS A 373 -5.37 -0.64 -5.91
N TYR A 374 -6.33 -1.32 -6.57
CA TYR A 374 -7.65 -1.64 -6.01
C TYR A 374 -8.19 -3.02 -6.45
N PRO A 375 -8.82 -3.81 -5.55
CA PRO A 375 -8.96 -3.58 -4.10
C PRO A 375 -7.72 -3.98 -3.30
N SER A 376 -6.86 -4.84 -3.83
CA SER A 376 -5.53 -5.09 -3.26
C SER A 376 -4.63 -3.90 -3.54
N THR A 377 -4.02 -3.31 -2.51
CA THR A 377 -3.33 -2.02 -2.62
C THR A 377 -1.96 -2.06 -1.93
N PRO A 378 -0.95 -1.34 -2.43
CA PRO A 378 0.30 -1.20 -1.72
C PRO A 378 0.12 -0.39 -0.43
N ILE A 379 1.06 -0.54 0.52
CA ILE A 379 1.14 0.29 1.74
C ILE A 379 2.15 1.45 1.60
N GLY A 380 2.88 1.48 0.49
CA GLY A 380 3.81 2.55 0.13
C GLY A 380 4.16 2.49 -1.35
N ILE A 381 4.55 3.63 -1.92
CA ILE A 381 4.81 3.80 -3.35
C ILE A 381 6.09 4.60 -3.53
N ASN A 382 6.92 4.24 -4.52
CA ASN A 382 8.15 4.96 -4.85
C ASN A 382 8.26 5.17 -6.36
N LEU A 383 8.02 6.40 -6.81
CA LEU A 383 7.88 6.75 -8.23
C LEU A 383 8.65 8.02 -8.59
N PRO A 384 8.95 8.26 -9.88
CA PRO A 384 8.68 7.41 -11.05
C PRO A 384 9.63 6.24 -11.18
N ASN A 385 9.31 5.29 -12.07
CA ASN A 385 10.13 4.09 -12.32
C ASN A 385 11.37 4.35 -13.22
N ALA A 386 11.39 5.40 -14.03
CA ALA A 386 12.51 5.67 -14.94
C ALA A 386 13.78 6.09 -14.17
N ASP A 387 14.80 5.23 -14.18
CA ASP A 387 16.04 5.41 -13.40
C ASP A 387 16.75 6.74 -13.66
N TRP A 388 16.78 7.20 -14.91
CA TRP A 388 17.42 8.47 -15.26
C TRP A 388 16.68 9.66 -14.64
N ILE A 389 15.34 9.63 -14.61
CA ILE A 389 14.53 10.67 -13.95
C ILE A 389 14.80 10.64 -12.44
N ARG A 390 14.83 9.44 -11.84
CA ARG A 390 15.12 9.28 -10.40
C ARG A 390 16.49 9.85 -10.04
N LYS A 391 17.49 9.60 -10.88
CA LYS A 391 18.86 10.04 -10.68
C LYS A 391 19.01 11.56 -10.85
N GLU A 392 18.43 12.14 -11.90
CA GLU A 392 18.67 13.55 -12.26
C GLU A 392 17.65 14.51 -11.64
N HIS A 393 16.42 14.06 -11.38
CA HIS A 393 15.30 14.88 -10.88
C HIS A 393 14.75 14.43 -9.52
N GLY A 394 15.07 13.22 -9.06
CA GLY A 394 14.62 12.67 -7.79
C GLY A 394 13.40 11.76 -7.92
N SER A 395 12.86 11.33 -6.78
CA SER A 395 11.68 10.46 -6.69
C SER A 395 10.83 10.84 -5.47
N LYS A 396 9.56 10.43 -5.48
CA LYS A 396 8.65 10.53 -4.35
C LYS A 396 8.43 9.13 -3.77
N SER A 397 8.93 8.93 -2.55
CA SER A 397 8.61 7.76 -1.73
C SER A 397 7.57 8.16 -0.70
N VAL A 398 6.46 7.42 -0.64
CA VAL A 398 5.33 7.71 0.24
C VAL A 398 4.87 6.47 1.00
N THR A 399 4.43 6.67 2.25
CA THR A 399 3.78 5.67 3.09
C THR A 399 2.29 6.00 3.21
N ILE A 400 1.42 5.02 3.02
CA ILE A 400 -0.04 5.19 2.99
C ILE A 400 -0.61 4.84 4.37
N ALA A 401 -0.65 5.83 5.27
CA ALA A 401 -0.91 5.63 6.70
C ALA A 401 -2.29 5.05 6.99
N ASN A 402 -3.36 5.60 6.40
CA ASN A 402 -4.72 5.13 6.66
C ASN A 402 -4.99 3.70 6.18
N ILE A 403 -4.27 3.21 5.17
CA ILE A 403 -4.35 1.82 4.71
C ILE A 403 -3.66 0.89 5.71
N THR A 404 -2.44 1.20 6.13
CA THR A 404 -1.72 0.45 7.17
C THR A 404 -2.53 0.39 8.46
N LYS A 405 -3.06 1.54 8.90
CA LYS A 405 -3.93 1.63 10.07
C LYS A 405 -5.20 0.81 9.94
N ALA A 406 -5.79 0.75 8.74
CA ALA A 406 -6.98 -0.07 8.50
C ALA A 406 -6.69 -1.57 8.59
N TYR A 407 -5.51 -2.03 8.14
CA TYR A 407 -5.06 -3.41 8.37
C TYR A 407 -4.99 -3.74 9.86
N ASP A 408 -4.35 -2.86 10.65
CA ASP A 408 -4.16 -3.07 12.08
C ASP A 408 -5.50 -3.11 12.83
N LEU A 409 -6.40 -2.18 12.53
CA LEU A 409 -7.70 -2.10 13.18
C LEU A 409 -8.62 -3.25 12.76
N ALA A 410 -8.62 -3.66 11.49
CA ALA A 410 -9.33 -4.86 11.04
C ALA A 410 -8.82 -6.13 11.75
N ALA A 411 -7.51 -6.25 11.94
CA ALA A 411 -6.92 -7.38 12.65
C ALA A 411 -7.34 -7.42 14.14
N GLN A 412 -7.60 -6.25 14.75
CA GLN A 412 -8.08 -6.13 16.13
C GLN A 412 -9.57 -6.46 16.30
N GLU A 413 -10.37 -6.34 15.24
CA GLU A 413 -11.79 -6.71 15.23
C GLU A 413 -12.03 -8.22 15.19
N SER A 414 -11.05 -8.99 14.70
CA SER A 414 -11.14 -10.45 14.69
C SER A 414 -10.96 -11.03 16.11
N PRO A 415 -11.83 -11.96 16.56
CA PRO A 415 -11.66 -12.65 17.84
C PRO A 415 -10.43 -13.54 17.87
N LYS A 416 -9.88 -13.87 16.69
CA LYS A 416 -8.58 -14.54 16.50
C LYS A 416 -7.65 -13.57 15.82
N SER A 417 -6.61 -13.12 16.51
CA SER A 417 -5.57 -12.28 15.92
C SER A 417 -4.19 -12.82 16.22
N THR A 418 -3.22 -12.44 15.41
CA THR A 418 -1.81 -12.68 15.68
C THR A 418 -1.40 -12.13 17.05
N LEU A 419 -1.93 -10.96 17.43
CA LEU A 419 -1.66 -10.37 18.74
C LEU A 419 -2.19 -11.28 19.87
N SER A 420 -3.45 -11.71 19.83
CA SER A 420 -4.03 -12.54 20.89
C SER A 420 -3.39 -13.92 21.03
N GLU A 421 -2.85 -14.47 19.94
CA GLU A 421 -2.22 -15.80 19.95
C GLU A 421 -0.76 -15.77 20.42
N PHE A 422 -0.04 -14.70 20.08
CA PHE A 422 1.41 -14.61 20.27
C PHE A 422 1.84 -13.65 21.38
N ALA A 423 0.97 -12.77 21.88
CA ALA A 423 1.24 -11.98 23.08
C ALA A 423 1.19 -12.85 24.34
N TRP A 424 1.97 -12.49 25.35
CA TRP A 424 2.10 -13.25 26.58
C TRP A 424 0.84 -13.17 27.46
N ASP A 425 0.25 -12.00 27.64
CA ASP A 425 -0.90 -11.81 28.51
C ASP A 425 -1.82 -10.66 28.06
N GLU A 426 -2.95 -10.53 28.76
CA GLU A 426 -3.93 -9.48 28.51
C GLU A 426 -3.38 -8.07 28.73
N ALA A 427 -2.33 -7.89 29.54
CA ALA A 427 -1.72 -6.58 29.75
C ALA A 427 -0.91 -6.16 28.52
N GLU A 428 -0.12 -7.07 27.92
CA GLU A 428 0.54 -6.84 26.64
C GLU A 428 -0.47 -6.55 25.52
N ILE A 429 -1.55 -7.33 25.43
CA ILE A 429 -2.61 -7.13 24.43
C ILE A 429 -3.28 -5.75 24.62
N ALA A 430 -3.60 -5.37 25.86
CA ALA A 430 -4.21 -4.07 26.15
C ALA A 430 -3.27 -2.90 25.83
N ALA A 431 -1.97 -3.02 26.14
CA ALA A 431 -0.96 -2.02 25.79
C ALA A 431 -0.82 -1.88 24.28
N ALA A 432 -0.76 -3.01 23.55
CA ALA A 432 -0.68 -3.00 22.10
C ALA A 432 -1.92 -2.35 21.46
N LYS A 433 -3.14 -2.70 21.88
CA LYS A 433 -4.38 -2.06 21.40
C LYS A 433 -4.42 -0.55 21.67
N LYS A 434 -3.79 -0.10 22.77
CA LYS A 434 -3.77 1.32 23.15
C LYS A 434 -2.72 2.13 22.38
N TYR A 435 -1.53 1.56 22.17
CA TYR A 435 -0.35 2.33 21.74
C TYR A 435 0.26 1.89 20.42
N LEU A 436 0.11 0.62 20.03
CA LEU A 436 0.93 0.05 18.96
C LEU A 436 0.78 0.78 17.62
N SER A 437 -0.45 1.15 17.24
CA SER A 437 -0.70 1.89 15.99
C SER A 437 0.06 3.22 15.94
N ILE A 438 0.05 4.02 17.01
CA ILE A 438 0.77 5.31 17.02
C ILE A 438 2.28 5.09 17.18
N THR A 439 2.73 4.08 17.93
CA THR A 439 4.16 3.84 18.08
C THR A 439 4.78 3.22 16.83
N ASP A 440 4.06 2.38 16.07
CA ASP A 440 4.52 1.89 14.77
C ASP A 440 4.72 3.07 13.80
N GLU A 441 3.77 4.00 13.72
CA GLU A 441 3.92 5.23 12.93
C GLU A 441 5.14 6.06 13.36
N ILE A 442 5.33 6.29 14.67
CA ILE A 442 6.48 7.04 15.20
C ILE A 442 7.81 6.31 14.93
N HIS A 443 7.83 4.97 15.00
CA HIS A 443 9.01 4.18 14.68
C HIS A 443 9.41 4.39 13.22
N THR A 444 8.45 4.30 12.30
CA THR A 444 8.65 4.57 10.88
C THR A 444 9.09 6.01 10.65
N ASP A 445 8.46 6.99 11.29
CA ASP A 445 8.84 8.41 11.17
C ASP A 445 10.32 8.61 11.57
N LEU A 446 10.75 8.00 12.69
CA LEU A 446 12.14 8.06 13.15
C LEU A 446 13.11 7.32 12.21
N HIS A 447 12.72 6.13 11.73
CA HIS A 447 13.50 5.32 10.80
C HIS A 447 13.79 6.10 9.49
N GLU A 448 12.74 6.62 8.87
CA GLU A 448 12.80 7.25 7.55
C GLU A 448 13.38 8.67 7.62
N CYS A 449 12.92 9.51 8.56
CA CYS A 449 13.30 10.92 8.57
C CYS A 449 14.70 11.17 9.13
N LEU A 450 15.12 10.34 10.08
CA LEU A 450 16.34 10.54 10.86
C LEU A 450 17.28 9.32 10.84
N GLY A 451 16.74 8.10 10.87
CA GLY A 451 17.50 6.85 10.89
C GLY A 451 18.47 6.78 9.71
N HIS A 452 17.96 6.70 8.47
CA HIS A 452 18.80 6.70 7.27
C HIS A 452 19.69 7.96 7.13
N GLY A 453 19.20 9.11 7.58
CA GLY A 453 19.90 10.39 7.50
C GLY A 453 21.03 10.59 8.53
N SER A 454 21.05 9.82 9.61
CA SER A 454 22.01 9.95 10.71
C SER A 454 23.37 9.30 10.42
N GLY A 455 24.41 9.78 11.10
CA GLY A 455 25.75 9.24 11.02
C GLY A 455 26.50 9.51 9.70
N GLN A 456 27.82 9.30 9.70
CA GLN A 456 28.70 9.50 8.55
C GLN A 456 29.78 8.42 8.43
N LEU A 457 30.23 8.17 7.20
CA LEU A 457 31.38 7.31 6.91
C LEU A 457 32.69 8.02 7.26
N LEU A 458 33.73 7.27 7.62
CA LEU A 458 35.07 7.82 7.71
C LEU A 458 35.61 8.18 6.31
N PRO A 459 36.48 9.21 6.19
CA PRO A 459 37.11 9.55 4.93
C PRO A 459 37.81 8.36 4.27
N GLY A 460 37.49 8.10 3.01
CA GLY A 460 38.08 7.01 2.22
C GLY A 460 37.38 5.65 2.32
N VAL A 461 36.33 5.53 3.14
CA VAL A 461 35.48 4.33 3.18
C VAL A 461 34.46 4.37 2.05
N SER A 462 34.38 3.27 1.29
CA SER A 462 33.38 3.13 0.23
C SER A 462 31.98 2.94 0.82
N PRO A 463 30.95 3.64 0.32
CA PRO A 463 29.56 3.35 0.67
C PRO A 463 29.16 1.89 0.42
N ASP A 464 29.80 1.23 -0.55
CA ASP A 464 29.51 -0.16 -0.94
C ASP A 464 30.41 -1.18 -0.23
N ALA A 465 31.16 -0.77 0.81
CA ALA A 465 32.12 -1.64 1.49
C ALA A 465 31.48 -2.92 2.07
N LEU A 466 30.18 -2.89 2.41
CA LEU A 466 29.45 -3.99 3.03
C LEU A 466 28.79 -4.96 2.04
N LYS A 467 28.79 -4.63 0.74
CA LYS A 467 28.32 -5.50 -0.36
C LYS A 467 26.94 -6.13 -0.08
N GLU A 468 26.82 -7.45 -0.09
CA GLU A 468 25.56 -8.18 0.06
C GLU A 468 24.89 -7.98 1.43
N TYR A 469 25.63 -7.51 2.44
CA TYR A 469 25.09 -7.22 3.77
C TYR A 469 24.67 -5.74 3.93
N SER A 470 24.89 -4.91 2.92
CA SER A 470 24.68 -3.46 3.00
C SER A 470 23.24 -3.12 3.35
N SER A 471 22.26 -3.68 2.63
CA SER A 471 20.84 -3.41 2.87
C SER A 471 20.41 -3.84 4.27
N THR A 472 20.69 -5.09 4.66
CA THR A 472 20.32 -5.61 5.98
C THR A 472 20.94 -4.81 7.12
N LEU A 473 22.20 -4.40 7.00
CA LEU A 473 22.88 -3.61 8.03
C LEU A 473 22.41 -2.16 8.06
N GLU A 474 22.10 -1.56 6.91
CA GLU A 474 21.55 -0.20 6.87
C GLU A 474 20.16 -0.14 7.48
N GLU A 475 19.32 -1.10 7.16
CA GLU A 475 18.00 -1.27 7.76
C GLU A 475 18.09 -1.54 9.27
N THR A 476 19.03 -2.39 9.69
CA THR A 476 19.30 -2.65 11.11
C THR A 476 19.64 -1.35 11.85
N ARG A 477 20.46 -0.49 11.23
CA ARG A 477 20.89 0.78 11.80
C ARG A 477 19.73 1.76 11.94
N ALA A 478 18.90 1.91 10.91
CA ALA A 478 17.75 2.80 10.91
C ALA A 478 16.66 2.35 11.91
N ASP A 479 16.37 1.04 11.97
CA ASP A 479 15.43 0.48 12.95
C ASP A 479 15.92 0.69 14.38
N LEU A 480 17.20 0.45 14.66
CA LEU A 480 17.79 0.67 15.98
C LEU A 480 17.78 2.14 16.40
N PHE A 481 17.99 3.06 15.46
CA PHE A 481 17.87 4.50 15.72
C PHE A 481 16.45 4.83 16.20
N GLY A 482 15.43 4.36 15.46
CA GLY A 482 14.04 4.54 15.83
C GLY A 482 13.70 3.91 17.18
N LEU A 483 14.11 2.66 17.40
CA LEU A 483 13.87 1.94 18.65
C LEU A 483 14.53 2.66 19.84
N TYR A 484 15.81 3.04 19.73
CA TYR A 484 16.54 3.71 20.81
C TYR A 484 15.90 5.05 21.22
N TYR A 485 15.50 5.86 20.24
CA TYR A 485 14.92 7.18 20.50
C TYR A 485 13.44 7.16 20.86
N MET A 486 12.69 6.11 20.49
CA MET A 486 11.29 6.02 20.86
C MET A 486 11.06 6.07 22.37
N ALA A 487 11.97 5.48 23.14
CA ALA A 487 11.93 5.46 24.60
C ALA A 487 12.53 6.73 25.23
N ASP A 488 12.97 7.71 24.44
CA ASP A 488 13.54 8.95 24.97
C ASP A 488 12.46 9.90 25.50
N PRO A 489 12.60 10.44 26.74
CA PRO A 489 11.68 11.44 27.26
C PRO A 489 11.48 12.66 26.35
N LYS A 490 12.45 12.95 25.47
CA LYS A 490 12.35 14.03 24.48
C LYS A 490 11.14 13.86 23.56
N LEU A 491 10.73 12.64 23.20
CA LEU A 491 9.55 12.47 22.34
C LEU A 491 8.23 12.83 23.05
N VAL A 492 8.16 12.64 24.37
CA VAL A 492 7.03 13.12 25.17
C VAL A 492 7.09 14.65 25.32
N GLU A 493 8.28 15.21 25.55
CA GLU A 493 8.50 16.67 25.61
C GLU A 493 8.07 17.37 24.30
N LEU A 494 8.38 16.75 23.15
CA LEU A 494 8.01 17.25 21.82
C LEU A 494 6.53 16.99 21.47
N GLY A 495 5.78 16.28 22.31
CA GLY A 495 4.38 15.93 22.07
C GLY A 495 4.16 14.88 20.96
N ILE A 496 5.22 14.18 20.55
CA ILE A 496 5.18 13.12 19.54
C ILE A 496 4.67 11.82 20.16
N LEU A 497 5.24 11.42 21.30
CA LEU A 497 4.82 10.25 22.05
C LEU A 497 3.75 10.63 23.09
N PRO A 498 2.62 9.91 23.19
CA PRO A 498 1.51 10.33 24.06
C PRO A 498 1.85 10.29 25.55
N ASP A 499 2.68 9.33 25.98
CA ASP A 499 3.18 9.21 27.34
C ASP A 499 4.45 8.33 27.37
N ALA A 500 5.14 8.31 28.52
CA ALA A 500 6.40 7.58 28.70
C ALA A 500 6.25 6.04 28.73
N GLU A 501 5.03 5.51 28.71
CA GLU A 501 4.79 4.06 28.71
C GLU A 501 4.54 3.53 27.29
N ALA A 502 4.13 4.39 26.37
CA ALA A 502 3.71 4.00 25.02
C ALA A 502 4.76 3.18 24.26
N TYR A 503 6.05 3.53 24.35
CA TYR A 503 7.14 2.85 23.62
C TYR A 503 7.24 1.35 23.94
N LYS A 504 6.75 0.92 25.11
CA LYS A 504 6.81 -0.47 25.55
C LYS A 504 5.98 -1.39 24.65
N ALA A 505 4.86 -0.90 24.12
CA ALA A 505 4.06 -1.63 23.14
C ALA A 505 4.86 -1.93 21.87
N GLN A 506 5.62 -0.95 21.37
CA GLN A 506 6.51 -1.13 20.23
C GLN A 506 7.60 -2.15 20.52
N TYR A 507 8.27 -2.04 21.67
CA TYR A 507 9.37 -2.94 22.01
C TYR A 507 8.88 -4.39 22.11
N ALA A 508 7.78 -4.63 22.81
CA ALA A 508 7.17 -5.96 22.91
C ALA A 508 6.80 -6.50 21.52
N ASN A 509 6.16 -5.68 20.68
CA ASN A 509 5.80 -6.06 19.30
C ASN A 509 7.04 -6.37 18.45
N TYR A 510 8.07 -5.53 18.51
CA TYR A 510 9.29 -5.65 17.72
C TYR A 510 10.05 -6.93 18.06
N ILE A 511 10.21 -7.23 19.36
CA ILE A 511 10.84 -8.49 19.82
C ILE A 511 10.00 -9.71 19.43
N ARG A 512 8.69 -9.68 19.69
CA ARG A 512 7.76 -10.76 19.32
C ARG A 512 7.74 -11.01 17.80
N ASN A 513 7.77 -9.95 17.00
CA ASN A 513 7.81 -10.03 15.55
C ASN A 513 9.14 -10.59 15.06
N GLY A 514 10.26 -9.95 15.44
CA GLY A 514 11.60 -10.25 14.94
C GLY A 514 12.09 -11.66 15.23
N ILE A 515 11.90 -12.16 16.46
CA ILE A 515 12.35 -13.51 16.83
C ILE A 515 11.40 -14.62 16.36
N MET A 516 10.11 -14.33 16.17
CA MET A 516 9.12 -15.40 16.10
C MET A 516 8.02 -15.15 15.06
N VAL A 517 7.13 -14.19 15.27
CA VAL A 517 5.86 -14.08 14.52
C VAL A 517 6.08 -13.86 13.03
N GLN A 518 7.15 -13.15 12.66
CA GLN A 518 7.41 -12.88 11.25
C GLN A 518 7.62 -14.12 10.39
N PHE A 519 7.96 -15.27 10.98
CA PHE A 519 8.22 -16.50 10.23
C PHE A 519 6.95 -17.26 9.84
N SER A 520 5.76 -16.74 10.19
CA SER A 520 4.49 -17.23 9.62
C SER A 520 4.48 -17.12 8.09
N ARG A 521 5.18 -16.13 7.52
CA ARG A 521 5.30 -15.89 6.08
C ARG A 521 6.43 -16.64 5.37
N VAL A 522 7.20 -17.45 6.09
CA VAL A 522 8.33 -18.22 5.54
C VAL A 522 7.95 -19.70 5.48
N GLU A 523 8.23 -20.36 4.37
CA GLU A 523 8.03 -21.82 4.24
C GLU A 523 9.02 -22.58 5.14
N LEU A 524 8.56 -23.69 5.71
CA LEU A 524 9.42 -24.54 6.56
C LEU A 524 10.69 -24.99 5.82
N GLY A 525 11.83 -24.86 6.48
CA GLY A 525 13.15 -25.23 5.93
C GLY A 525 13.78 -24.18 5.01
N ARG A 526 13.12 -23.04 4.77
CA ARG A 526 13.73 -21.90 4.08
C ARG A 526 14.53 -21.03 5.05
N LYS A 527 15.50 -20.31 4.50
CA LYS A 527 16.25 -19.27 5.21
C LYS A 527 15.47 -17.95 5.20
N ASN A 528 15.81 -17.07 6.12
CA ASN A 528 15.38 -15.68 6.08
C ASN A 528 16.21 -14.91 5.06
N THR A 529 15.59 -14.40 3.99
CA THR A 529 16.30 -13.83 2.83
C THR A 529 15.98 -12.36 2.57
N GLU A 530 14.87 -11.85 3.11
CA GLU A 530 14.44 -10.47 2.89
C GLU A 530 15.16 -9.55 3.90
N ALA A 531 15.72 -8.43 3.43
CA ALA A 531 16.60 -7.57 4.22
C ALA A 531 15.92 -6.98 5.46
N HIS A 532 14.66 -6.54 5.36
CA HIS A 532 13.95 -6.01 6.53
C HIS A 532 13.61 -7.12 7.54
N MET A 533 13.21 -8.31 7.08
CA MET A 533 13.01 -9.47 7.96
C MET A 533 14.31 -9.90 8.65
N GLN A 534 15.42 -9.86 7.92
CA GLN A 534 16.75 -10.13 8.43
C GLN A 534 17.16 -9.12 9.51
N ASN A 535 16.95 -7.82 9.26
CA ASN A 535 17.23 -6.76 10.23
C ASN A 535 16.49 -7.02 11.57
N ARG A 536 15.19 -7.36 11.48
CA ARG A 536 14.32 -7.45 12.66
C ARG A 536 14.71 -8.65 13.51
N LYS A 537 15.04 -9.75 12.83
CA LYS A 537 15.57 -10.95 13.48
C LYS A 537 16.90 -10.66 14.15
N LEU A 538 17.83 -10.03 13.43
CA LEU A 538 19.16 -9.67 13.93
C LEU A 538 19.05 -8.88 15.24
N ILE A 539 18.29 -7.79 15.22
CA ILE A 539 18.13 -6.92 16.39
C ILE A 539 17.52 -7.69 17.56
N ALA A 540 16.42 -8.39 17.33
CA ALA A 540 15.69 -9.06 18.38
C ALA A 540 16.50 -10.23 18.99
N GLU A 541 17.12 -11.08 18.16
CA GLU A 541 17.91 -12.22 18.64
C GLU A 541 19.23 -11.79 19.29
N TRP A 542 19.91 -10.76 18.77
CA TRP A 542 21.08 -10.19 19.41
C TRP A 542 20.72 -9.63 20.80
N CYS A 543 19.64 -8.86 20.92
CA CYS A 543 19.22 -8.32 22.21
C CYS A 543 18.77 -9.43 23.17
N TYR A 544 18.13 -10.48 22.67
CA TYR A 544 17.77 -11.64 23.48
C TYR A 544 19.02 -12.32 24.03
N GLU A 545 20.01 -12.63 23.18
CA GLU A 545 21.26 -13.28 23.60
C GLU A 545 22.06 -12.43 24.60
N GLN A 546 22.26 -11.15 24.28
CA GLN A 546 23.04 -10.23 25.12
C GLN A 546 22.32 -9.84 26.43
N GLY A 547 21.00 -10.03 26.48
CA GLY A 547 20.18 -9.77 27.66
C GLY A 547 19.93 -10.99 28.55
N LEU A 548 20.48 -12.17 28.22
CA LEU A 548 20.19 -13.42 28.94
C LEU A 548 20.61 -13.37 30.42
N GLU A 549 21.79 -12.84 30.73
CA GLU A 549 22.31 -12.82 32.10
C GLU A 549 21.46 -11.97 33.05
N ASP A 550 20.93 -10.85 32.53
CA ASP A 550 20.08 -9.90 33.28
C ASP A 550 18.58 -10.20 33.12
N ASN A 551 18.22 -11.27 32.38
CA ASN A 551 16.84 -11.67 32.07
C ASN A 551 16.00 -10.55 31.41
N VAL A 552 16.62 -9.75 30.53
CA VAL A 552 15.99 -8.61 29.84
C VAL A 552 14.82 -9.05 28.96
N ILE A 553 15.04 -10.10 28.17
CA ILE A 553 14.03 -10.79 27.36
C ILE A 553 14.02 -12.25 27.77
N GLU A 554 12.85 -12.76 28.14
CA GLU A 554 12.68 -14.13 28.61
C GLU A 554 11.88 -14.97 27.62
N LYS A 555 12.42 -16.14 27.27
CA LYS A 555 11.67 -17.17 26.56
C LYS A 555 10.82 -17.97 27.56
N ARG A 556 9.51 -17.78 27.53
CA ARG A 556 8.54 -18.53 28.35
C ARG A 556 7.80 -19.57 27.51
N VAL A 557 7.33 -20.62 28.17
CA VAL A 557 6.46 -21.64 27.56
C VAL A 557 5.19 -21.78 28.39
N ARG A 558 4.03 -21.66 27.76
CA ARG A 558 2.72 -21.89 28.38
C ARG A 558 1.90 -22.78 27.47
N ASP A 559 1.36 -23.88 28.00
CA ASP A 559 0.54 -24.85 27.27
C ASP A 559 1.20 -25.37 25.97
N GLY A 560 2.52 -25.57 26.01
CA GLY A 560 3.31 -26.02 24.86
C GLY A 560 3.58 -24.94 23.80
N LYS A 561 3.22 -23.67 24.06
CA LYS A 561 3.48 -22.54 23.18
C LYS A 561 4.58 -21.64 23.72
N THR A 562 5.48 -21.23 22.85
CA THR A 562 6.61 -20.33 23.13
C THR A 562 6.18 -18.86 23.08
N TYR A 563 6.70 -18.06 24.00
CA TYR A 563 6.53 -16.61 24.06
C TYR A 563 7.87 -15.95 24.40
N PHE A 564 8.11 -14.74 23.88
CA PHE A 564 9.25 -13.90 24.25
C PHE A 564 8.74 -12.67 24.96
N VAL A 565 9.11 -12.51 26.23
CA VAL A 565 8.57 -11.48 27.12
C VAL A 565 9.68 -10.50 27.47
N VAL A 566 9.45 -9.21 27.24
CA VAL A 566 10.35 -8.16 27.70
C VAL A 566 10.08 -7.90 29.19
N ASN A 567 11.05 -8.21 30.04
CA ASN A 567 10.95 -7.98 31.49
C ASN A 567 11.50 -6.62 31.91
N ASP A 568 12.53 -6.11 31.21
CA ASP A 568 13.16 -4.81 31.48
C ASP A 568 13.30 -3.99 30.18
N TYR A 569 12.42 -3.02 30.01
CA TYR A 569 12.35 -2.18 28.82
C TYR A 569 13.49 -1.15 28.75
N GLU A 570 14.00 -0.67 29.89
CA GLU A 570 15.11 0.29 29.93
C GLU A 570 16.43 -0.43 29.64
N ALA A 571 16.63 -1.62 30.19
CA ALA A 571 17.77 -2.47 29.83
C ALA A 571 17.74 -2.82 28.34
N LEU A 572 16.56 -3.13 27.78
CA LEU A 572 16.41 -3.38 26.34
C LEU A 572 16.77 -2.15 25.50
N ARG A 573 16.34 -0.94 25.90
CA ARG A 573 16.78 0.32 25.27
C ARG A 573 18.31 0.44 25.28
N GLY A 574 18.94 0.10 26.40
CA GLY A 574 20.40 0.07 26.53
C GLY A 574 21.07 -0.90 25.56
N LEU A 575 20.48 -2.08 25.33
CA LEU A 575 20.95 -3.05 24.33
C LEU A 575 20.79 -2.50 22.90
N PHE A 576 19.66 -1.86 22.57
CA PHE A 576 19.50 -1.20 21.27
C PHE A 576 20.58 -0.14 21.03
N GLY A 577 20.90 0.68 22.04
CA GLY A 577 21.96 1.68 21.93
C GLY A 577 23.34 1.07 21.69
N LYS A 578 23.67 -0.04 22.37
CA LYS A 578 24.93 -0.77 22.16
C LYS A 578 25.04 -1.34 20.75
N LEU A 579 23.97 -1.98 20.26
CA LEU A 579 23.96 -2.54 18.90
C LEU A 579 23.98 -1.44 17.85
N LEU A 580 23.28 -0.32 18.07
CA LEU A 580 23.32 0.84 17.17
C LEU A 580 24.74 1.39 17.03
N ALA A 581 25.47 1.51 18.15
CA ALA A 581 26.87 1.94 18.13
C ALA A 581 27.76 0.99 17.32
N GLU A 582 27.59 -0.33 17.47
CA GLU A 582 28.38 -1.31 16.72
C GLU A 582 28.02 -1.34 15.23
N VAL A 583 26.74 -1.31 14.87
CA VAL A 583 26.32 -1.30 13.46
C VAL A 583 26.75 0.00 12.78
N GLN A 584 26.67 1.15 13.48
CA GLN A 584 27.21 2.41 12.97
C GLN A 584 28.73 2.33 12.77
N ARG A 585 29.49 1.72 13.69
CA ARG A 585 30.93 1.50 13.51
C ARG A 585 31.21 0.64 12.28
N ILE A 586 30.53 -0.50 12.15
CA ILE A 586 30.65 -1.42 11.00
C ILE A 586 30.45 -0.66 9.68
N LYS A 587 29.37 0.13 9.59
CA LYS A 587 29.09 0.96 8.42
C LYS A 587 30.17 2.01 8.19
N SER A 588 30.48 2.80 9.21
CA SER A 588 31.35 3.96 9.08
C SER A 588 32.82 3.61 8.82
N GLU A 589 33.27 2.43 9.24
CA GLU A 589 34.63 1.92 8.99
C GLU A 589 34.69 0.98 7.77
N GLY A 590 33.55 0.58 7.21
CA GLY A 590 33.48 -0.40 6.11
C GLY A 590 33.92 -1.79 6.52
N ASP A 591 33.67 -2.20 7.76
CA ASP A 591 34.10 -3.47 8.35
C ASP A 591 33.21 -4.64 7.86
N TYR A 592 33.46 -5.05 6.61
CA TYR A 592 32.72 -6.12 5.95
C TYR A 592 32.67 -7.41 6.78
N GLU A 593 33.78 -7.82 7.39
CA GLU A 593 33.83 -9.09 8.13
C GLU A 593 33.04 -9.05 9.43
N ALA A 594 33.01 -7.91 10.14
CA ALA A 594 32.11 -7.74 11.28
C ALA A 594 30.64 -7.73 10.85
N GLY A 595 30.32 -6.99 9.78
CA GLY A 595 28.97 -6.94 9.22
C GLY A 595 28.45 -8.33 8.80
N ARG A 596 29.27 -9.08 8.04
CA ARG A 596 28.98 -10.47 7.65
C ARG A 596 28.72 -11.36 8.86
N ARG A 597 29.59 -11.31 9.88
CA ARG A 597 29.40 -12.13 11.09
C ARG A 597 28.09 -11.80 11.78
N LEU A 598 27.76 -10.52 11.94
CA LEU A 598 26.54 -10.10 12.60
C LEU A 598 25.30 -10.60 11.86
N VAL A 599 25.25 -10.45 10.54
CA VAL A 599 24.12 -10.91 9.72
C VAL A 599 24.01 -12.43 9.69
N GLU A 600 25.11 -13.14 9.39
CA GLU A 600 25.08 -14.60 9.28
C GLU A 600 24.78 -15.30 10.60
N THR A 601 25.17 -14.70 11.73
CA THR A 601 24.88 -15.25 13.06
C THR A 601 23.42 -15.05 13.45
N TYR A 602 22.87 -13.83 13.34
CA TYR A 602 21.58 -13.52 13.95
C TYR A 602 20.42 -13.36 12.95
N ALA A 603 20.68 -13.12 11.66
CA ALA A 603 19.65 -12.70 10.72
C ALA A 603 19.11 -13.82 9.82
N VAL A 604 19.95 -14.81 9.48
CA VAL A 604 19.70 -15.73 8.34
C VAL A 604 18.96 -17.01 8.74
N ASN A 605 19.45 -17.71 9.75
CA ASN A 605 18.94 -19.03 10.12
C ASN A 605 17.72 -18.91 11.04
N ILE A 606 16.68 -19.70 10.77
CA ILE A 606 15.46 -19.76 11.57
C ILE A 606 15.48 -21.08 12.36
N ASP A 607 15.20 -21.03 13.67
CA ASP A 607 15.05 -22.24 14.49
C ASP A 607 13.90 -23.11 13.94
N PRO A 608 14.18 -24.35 13.48
CA PRO A 608 13.17 -25.16 12.80
C PRO A 608 11.98 -25.57 13.67
N GLU A 609 12.20 -25.78 14.97
CA GLU A 609 11.15 -26.21 15.90
C GLU A 609 10.24 -25.03 16.24
N LEU A 610 10.82 -23.86 16.52
CA LEU A 610 10.06 -22.63 16.72
C LEU A 610 9.30 -22.24 15.45
N HIS A 611 9.92 -22.38 14.28
CA HIS A 611 9.26 -22.08 13.00
C HIS A 611 8.03 -22.95 12.77
N LYS A 612 8.17 -24.26 13.03
CA LYS A 612 7.05 -25.21 12.95
C LYS A 612 5.95 -24.88 13.95
N GLU A 613 6.30 -24.49 15.17
CA GLU A 613 5.34 -24.05 16.18
C GLU A 613 4.57 -22.81 15.72
N VAL A 614 5.28 -21.78 15.24
CA VAL A 614 4.69 -20.53 14.72
C VAL A 614 3.74 -20.80 13.57
N ARG A 615 4.17 -21.58 12.57
CA ARG A 615 3.33 -21.98 11.44
C ARG A 615 2.07 -22.70 11.91
N THR A 616 2.20 -23.67 12.81
CA THR A 616 1.06 -24.42 13.36
C THR A 616 0.06 -23.50 14.09
N ARG A 617 0.57 -22.60 14.93
CA ARG A 617 -0.25 -21.63 15.69
C ARG A 617 -0.94 -20.64 14.76
N TYR A 618 -0.19 -20.09 13.80
CA TYR A 618 -0.71 -19.14 12.83
C TYR A 618 -1.77 -19.75 11.91
N ASP A 619 -1.51 -20.96 11.39
CA ASP A 619 -2.45 -21.67 10.52
C ASP A 619 -3.76 -22.01 11.28
N ALA A 620 -3.69 -22.30 12.59
CA ALA A 620 -4.87 -22.55 13.44
C ALA A 620 -5.76 -21.30 13.66
N LEU A 621 -5.23 -20.09 13.42
CA LEU A 621 -6.03 -18.87 13.47
C LEU A 621 -7.03 -18.81 12.30
N GLY A 622 -6.72 -19.45 11.18
CA GLY A 622 -7.54 -19.41 9.97
C GLY A 622 -7.63 -18.00 9.36
N LEU A 623 -6.64 -17.15 9.61
CA LEU A 623 -6.59 -15.79 9.08
C LEU A 623 -6.54 -15.83 7.56
N LYS A 624 -7.35 -14.99 6.92
CA LYS A 624 -7.28 -14.77 5.47
C LYS A 624 -5.97 -14.02 5.15
N PRO A 625 -5.05 -14.63 4.37
CA PRO A 625 -3.72 -14.06 4.15
C PRO A 625 -3.74 -12.80 3.30
N TYR A 626 -4.71 -12.67 2.39
CA TYR A 626 -4.76 -11.55 1.45
C TYR A 626 -5.88 -10.58 1.82
N GLY A 627 -5.54 -9.29 1.87
CA GLY A 627 -6.47 -8.22 2.19
C GLY A 627 -6.67 -7.29 0.99
N GLY A 628 -7.89 -6.76 0.86
CA GLY A 628 -8.15 -5.63 -0.01
C GLY A 628 -9.18 -4.69 0.60
N PHE A 629 -9.35 -3.55 -0.04
CA PHE A 629 -10.08 -2.42 0.52
C PHE A 629 -11.25 -2.01 -0.37
N MET A 630 -12.34 -1.64 0.27
CA MET A 630 -13.40 -0.85 -0.35
C MET A 630 -13.03 0.63 -0.29
N ASN A 631 -13.32 1.37 -1.36
CA ASN A 631 -13.17 2.82 -1.35
C ASN A 631 -14.30 3.47 -0.55
N PRO A 632 -14.04 4.59 0.13
CA PRO A 632 -15.06 5.56 0.49
C PRO A 632 -15.71 6.17 -0.77
N GLU A 633 -16.94 6.66 -0.65
CA GLU A 633 -17.61 7.42 -1.70
C GLU A 633 -17.62 8.92 -1.35
N ILE A 634 -17.03 9.73 -2.21
CA ILE A 634 -16.99 11.19 -2.05
C ILE A 634 -18.19 11.77 -2.80
N VAL A 635 -19.16 12.31 -2.06
CA VAL A 635 -20.46 12.75 -2.59
C VAL A 635 -20.55 14.29 -2.59
N PRO A 636 -20.77 14.93 -3.75
CA PRO A 636 -21.01 16.37 -3.82
C PRO A 636 -22.29 16.77 -3.07
N VAL A 637 -22.19 17.78 -2.20
CA VAL A 637 -23.31 18.36 -1.47
C VAL A 637 -23.81 19.59 -2.22
N VAL A 638 -25.02 19.51 -2.79
CA VAL A 638 -25.59 20.57 -3.63
C VAL A 638 -26.62 21.40 -2.85
N LYS A 639 -26.45 22.73 -2.85
CA LYS A 639 -27.45 23.70 -2.35
C LYS A 639 -27.69 24.78 -3.39
N GLY A 640 -28.96 24.98 -3.77
CA GLY A 640 -29.33 25.99 -4.77
C GLY A 640 -28.67 25.76 -6.14
N GLY A 641 -28.42 24.49 -6.52
CA GLY A 641 -27.78 24.12 -7.78
C GLY A 641 -26.26 24.30 -7.84
N LYS A 642 -25.62 24.66 -6.72
CA LYS A 642 -24.15 24.75 -6.60
C LYS A 642 -23.64 23.72 -5.62
N VAL A 643 -22.49 23.13 -5.93
CA VAL A 643 -21.75 22.31 -4.95
C VAL A 643 -21.21 23.24 -3.87
N VAL A 644 -21.48 22.92 -2.61
CA VAL A 644 -21.05 23.72 -1.45
C VAL A 644 -20.12 22.96 -0.52
N ASP A 645 -20.01 21.64 -0.69
CA ASP A 645 -19.13 20.76 0.07
C ASP A 645 -19.04 19.39 -0.64
N TYR A 646 -18.13 18.54 -0.21
CA TYR A 646 -18.05 17.13 -0.57
C TYR A 646 -17.97 16.31 0.71
N ARG A 647 -18.97 15.47 0.95
CA ARG A 647 -19.00 14.60 2.13
C ARG A 647 -18.44 13.23 1.78
N VAL A 648 -17.80 12.57 2.74
CA VAL A 648 -17.37 11.18 2.58
C VAL A 648 -18.41 10.26 3.19
N GLU A 649 -18.86 9.31 2.40
CA GLU A 649 -19.63 8.17 2.83
C GLU A 649 -18.74 6.93 2.82
N TYR A 650 -18.95 6.03 3.76
CA TYR A 650 -18.23 4.77 3.79
C TYR A 650 -19.25 3.68 3.46
N PRO A 651 -19.20 3.01 2.30
CA PRO A 651 -20.04 1.85 2.00
C PRO A 651 -19.52 0.60 2.69
N ASP A 652 -20.39 -0.29 3.17
CA ASP A 652 -20.05 -1.51 3.95
C ASP A 652 -20.46 -2.83 3.27
N ASP A 653 -20.78 -2.80 1.98
CA ASP A 653 -21.05 -3.98 1.16
C ASP A 653 -20.14 -4.01 -0.08
N TYR A 654 -19.20 -4.96 -0.09
CA TYR A 654 -18.23 -5.15 -1.15
C TYR A 654 -18.88 -5.41 -2.51
N LEU A 655 -19.88 -6.31 -2.55
CA LEU A 655 -20.55 -6.64 -3.81
C LEU A 655 -21.36 -5.44 -4.31
N ALA A 656 -22.05 -4.73 -3.42
CA ALA A 656 -22.79 -3.53 -3.82
C ALA A 656 -21.88 -2.49 -4.49
N GLN A 657 -20.69 -2.25 -3.94
CA GLN A 657 -19.70 -1.33 -4.53
C GLN A 657 -19.17 -1.83 -5.89
N MET A 658 -18.86 -3.12 -6.02
CA MET A 658 -18.45 -3.70 -7.31
C MET A 658 -19.52 -3.52 -8.39
N LEU A 659 -20.78 -3.80 -8.06
CA LEU A 659 -21.91 -3.67 -8.97
C LEU A 659 -22.17 -2.19 -9.32
N GLU A 660 -22.04 -1.28 -8.34
CA GLU A 660 -22.11 0.16 -8.61
C GLU A 660 -21.03 0.62 -9.59
N TYR A 661 -19.81 0.12 -9.44
CA TYR A 661 -18.74 0.43 -10.37
C TYR A 661 -19.00 -0.13 -11.76
N GLY A 662 -19.57 -1.33 -11.85
CA GLY A 662 -20.07 -1.91 -13.11
C GLY A 662 -21.13 -1.06 -13.80
N ARG A 663 -21.97 -0.35 -13.05
CA ARG A 663 -22.98 0.56 -13.62
C ARG A 663 -22.44 1.94 -13.98
N LYS A 664 -21.58 2.52 -13.15
CA LYS A 664 -21.16 3.93 -13.24
C LYS A 664 -19.88 4.13 -14.07
N TYR A 665 -18.94 3.19 -13.99
CA TYR A 665 -17.60 3.32 -14.59
C TYR A 665 -17.32 2.27 -15.68
N ALA A 666 -18.33 1.53 -16.15
CA ALA A 666 -18.16 0.68 -17.32
C ALA A 666 -18.05 1.52 -18.60
N THR A 667 -16.93 1.38 -19.31
CA THR A 667 -16.60 2.15 -20.51
C THR A 667 -16.19 1.28 -21.70
N LEU A 668 -15.81 0.02 -21.46
CA LEU A 668 -15.33 -0.92 -22.50
C LEU A 668 -16.32 -2.08 -22.76
#